data_AF-A0A9D1EJ01-F1
#
_entry.id   AF-A0A9D1EJ01-F1
#
_cell.length_a   1.000
_cell.length_b   1.000
_cell.length_c   1.000
_cell.angle_alpha   90.00
_cell.angle_beta   90.00
_cell.angle_gamma   90.00
#
_symmetry.space_group_name_H-M   'P 1'
#
loop_
_entity.id
_entity.type
_entity.pdbx_description
1 polymer ?
#
loop_
_entity_poly.entity_id
_entity_poly.type
_entity_poly.pdbx_seq_one_letter_code
_entity_poly.pdbx_strand_id
1 'polypeptide(L)'
;MLNSQFKKEEFKKSVKDNVKTLYRRTIEEATPQQIFQAVSYAVKDVIIDNWLKSQEAFEKQDPKIVYYMSMEFLMGRALGNNLLNLSAFDEVKEALDELGFDINTIEDEEPDPALGNGGLGRLAACFLDSLATLGYCAYGCGIRYRYGMFKQEIRDGYQVEVPDNWLKDGYPFELRRPEYAKEVKFGGYVKVVYDEKTHRNHFVQEGYQSVLAIPYDMPITGYKNNMVNTLRIWDAQAINEFQLDAFDKGDYHKAVEQENLARNLVEVLYPNDNHYAGKELRLKQQYFFISASIQAAIARYKKKHGNDLHKFYEKVAFQLNDTHPTVAVPELMRILLDEEGMDWDEAWEITTKTCAYTNHTIMAEALEKWPIELFSRLLPRIYQIVEEINRRFVMEIQAKYPGNQEKIRKMGIIYDGQVRMAYMAIVGGHSVNGVARLHTEILEKQELKDFYEMMPEKFNNKTNGITQRRFLLHGNPLLASWVTDHVGDGWITNLPEIEKLALYADDKKAQAEFMNIKYQNKVRLAKYILEHNGVEVDPRSIFDVQVKRLHEYKRQLLNILHIMYLYNEIKEHPEMDFYPRTFIFGAKAAAGYRRAKLTIKLINNVADVINNDASINGKLKVVFIENYRVSNAEWIFAASDVSEQISTASKEASGTGNMKFMLNG
;
A
#
# COMPACT_ATOMS: atom_id res chain seq x y z
N MET A 1 -4.18 -4.28 -30.85
CA MET A 1 -5.25 -3.56 -31.59
C MET A 1 -6.08 -2.82 -30.57
N LEU A 2 -6.37 -1.54 -30.82
CA LEU A 2 -7.23 -0.73 -29.97
C LEU A 2 -8.62 -1.37 -29.87
N ASN A 3 -9.21 -1.42 -28.68
CA ASN A 3 -10.58 -1.90 -28.48
C ASN A 3 -11.56 -0.99 -29.25
N SER A 4 -12.59 -1.55 -29.89
CA SER A 4 -13.56 -0.75 -30.65
C SER A 4 -14.22 0.33 -29.80
N GLN A 5 -14.47 0.07 -28.50
CA GLN A 5 -15.05 1.05 -27.59
C GLN A 5 -14.18 2.31 -27.39
N PHE A 6 -12.88 2.24 -27.66
CA PHE A 6 -11.99 3.41 -27.63
C PHE A 6 -11.90 4.13 -28.96
N LYS A 7 -12.61 3.67 -30.01
CA LYS A 7 -12.78 4.48 -31.21
C LYS A 7 -13.53 5.75 -30.86
N LYS A 8 -13.02 6.88 -31.34
CA LYS A 8 -13.45 8.23 -31.00
C LYS A 8 -14.98 8.40 -30.89
N GLU A 9 -15.74 8.04 -31.92
CA GLU A 9 -17.20 8.20 -31.91
C GLU A 9 -17.92 7.28 -30.90
N GLU A 10 -17.47 6.04 -30.76
CA GLU A 10 -18.03 5.09 -29.79
C GLU A 10 -17.76 5.55 -28.36
N PHE A 11 -16.53 6.02 -28.09
CA PHE A 11 -16.14 6.54 -26.78
C PHE A 11 -16.92 7.80 -26.41
N LYS A 12 -16.98 8.80 -27.29
CA LYS A 12 -17.75 10.04 -27.06
C LYS A 12 -19.22 9.75 -26.78
N LYS A 13 -19.81 8.79 -27.49
CA LYS A 13 -21.18 8.34 -27.25
C LYS A 13 -21.32 7.70 -25.87
N SER A 14 -20.42 6.79 -25.50
CA SER A 14 -20.43 6.14 -24.17
C SER A 14 -20.35 7.16 -23.03
N VAL A 15 -19.47 8.16 -23.14
CA VAL A 15 -19.37 9.24 -22.15
C VAL A 15 -20.68 10.02 -22.02
N LYS A 16 -21.30 10.42 -23.14
CA LYS A 16 -22.59 11.14 -23.12
C LYS A 16 -23.72 10.28 -22.53
N ASP A 17 -23.76 9.00 -22.88
CA ASP A 17 -24.75 8.04 -22.37
C ASP A 17 -24.56 7.80 -20.86
N ASN A 18 -23.32 7.76 -20.38
CA ASN A 18 -23.00 7.66 -18.95
C ASN A 18 -23.42 8.91 -18.17
N VAL A 19 -23.13 10.12 -18.67
CA VAL A 19 -23.60 11.38 -18.03
C VAL A 19 -25.12 11.37 -17.90
N LYS A 20 -25.82 10.97 -18.97
CA LYS A 20 -27.28 10.87 -18.99
C LYS A 20 -27.79 9.82 -17.99
N THR A 21 -27.19 8.64 -17.96
CA THR A 21 -27.69 7.49 -17.17
C THR A 21 -27.40 7.67 -15.68
N LEU A 22 -26.20 8.15 -15.35
CA LEU A 22 -25.76 8.33 -13.96
C LEU A 22 -26.35 9.59 -13.32
N TYR A 23 -26.51 10.69 -14.08
CA TYR A 23 -26.86 12.00 -13.50
C TYR A 23 -28.10 12.66 -14.08
N ARG A 24 -28.69 12.11 -15.15
CA ARG A 24 -29.83 12.71 -15.87
C ARG A 24 -29.55 14.14 -16.36
N ARG A 25 -28.31 14.38 -16.83
CA ARG A 25 -27.84 15.66 -17.38
C ARG A 25 -27.34 15.50 -18.80
N THR A 26 -27.21 16.60 -19.53
CA THR A 26 -26.40 16.64 -20.75
C THR A 26 -24.92 16.87 -20.42
N ILE A 27 -24.04 16.70 -21.41
CA ILE A 27 -22.60 16.86 -21.20
C ILE A 27 -22.23 18.33 -20.89
N GLU A 28 -23.01 19.29 -21.40
CA GLU A 28 -22.83 20.72 -21.17
C GLU A 28 -23.24 21.16 -19.75
N GLU A 29 -24.12 20.40 -19.09
CA GLU A 29 -24.63 20.68 -17.74
C GLU A 29 -23.89 19.90 -16.63
N ALA A 30 -23.01 18.98 -17.04
CA ALA A 30 -22.29 18.10 -16.13
C ALA A 30 -21.14 18.85 -15.44
N THR A 31 -21.01 18.65 -14.13
CA THR A 31 -19.86 19.16 -13.37
C THR A 31 -18.58 18.39 -13.75
N PRO A 32 -17.37 18.94 -13.56
CA PRO A 32 -16.11 18.22 -13.81
C PRO A 32 -16.07 16.81 -13.19
N GLN A 33 -16.46 16.69 -11.93
CA GLN A 33 -16.55 15.40 -11.23
C GLN A 33 -17.50 14.39 -11.92
N GLN A 34 -18.62 14.85 -12.47
CA GLN A 34 -19.57 13.99 -13.20
C GLN A 34 -19.00 13.53 -14.55
N ILE A 35 -18.26 14.41 -15.24
CA ILE A 35 -17.53 14.06 -16.46
C ILE A 35 -16.46 13.01 -16.15
N PHE A 36 -15.67 13.20 -15.08
CA PHE A 36 -14.68 12.22 -14.63
C PHE A 36 -15.28 10.84 -14.39
N GLN A 37 -16.39 10.76 -13.65
CA GLN A 37 -17.04 9.47 -13.42
C GLN A 37 -17.56 8.87 -14.72
N ALA A 38 -18.21 9.65 -15.59
CA ALA A 38 -18.73 9.17 -16.87
C ALA A 38 -17.62 8.59 -17.79
N VAL A 39 -16.46 9.27 -17.84
CA VAL A 39 -15.26 8.79 -18.53
C VAL A 39 -14.73 7.52 -17.88
N SER A 40 -14.65 7.47 -16.56
CA SER A 40 -14.15 6.32 -15.81
C SER A 40 -15.03 5.07 -16.00
N TYR A 41 -16.35 5.23 -16.05
CA TYR A 41 -17.27 4.13 -16.35
C TYR A 41 -17.10 3.61 -17.78
N ALA A 42 -16.92 4.50 -18.77
CA ALA A 42 -16.66 4.08 -20.15
C ALA A 42 -15.35 3.27 -20.27
N VAL A 43 -14.31 3.66 -19.53
CA VAL A 43 -13.05 2.88 -19.47
C VAL A 43 -13.25 1.58 -18.71
N LYS A 44 -14.02 1.59 -17.60
CA LYS A 44 -14.29 0.42 -16.77
C LYS A 44 -15.00 -0.69 -17.56
N ASP A 45 -15.89 -0.38 -18.49
CA ASP A 45 -16.59 -1.38 -19.29
C ASP A 45 -15.60 -2.26 -20.08
N VAL A 46 -14.59 -1.64 -20.73
CA VAL A 46 -13.51 -2.39 -21.39
C VAL A 46 -12.69 -3.24 -20.41
N ILE A 47 -12.42 -2.69 -19.22
CA ILE A 47 -11.68 -3.41 -18.18
C ILE A 47 -12.46 -4.64 -17.72
N ILE A 48 -13.78 -4.52 -17.54
CA ILE A 48 -14.65 -5.63 -17.11
C ILE A 48 -14.59 -6.77 -18.12
N ASP A 49 -14.66 -6.48 -19.43
CA ASP A 49 -14.56 -7.51 -20.47
C ASP A 49 -13.22 -8.25 -20.40
N ASN A 50 -12.11 -7.53 -20.23
CA ASN A 50 -10.78 -8.12 -20.08
C ASN A 50 -10.65 -8.90 -18.76
N TRP A 51 -11.33 -8.45 -17.71
CA TRP A 51 -11.31 -9.09 -16.40
C TRP A 51 -12.11 -10.39 -16.39
N LEU A 52 -13.26 -10.44 -17.06
CA LEU A 52 -14.01 -11.68 -17.28
C LEU A 52 -13.16 -12.71 -18.04
N LYS A 53 -12.51 -12.29 -19.13
CA LYS A 53 -11.59 -13.15 -19.90
C LYS A 53 -10.42 -13.66 -19.07
N SER A 54 -9.86 -12.80 -18.21
CA SER A 54 -8.78 -13.19 -17.29
C SER A 54 -9.26 -14.23 -16.28
N GLN A 55 -10.44 -14.05 -15.67
CA GLN A 55 -11.00 -15.03 -14.73
C GLN A 55 -11.32 -16.36 -15.42
N GLU A 56 -11.90 -16.35 -16.62
CA GLU A 56 -12.13 -17.56 -17.41
C GLU A 56 -10.82 -18.30 -17.73
N ALA A 57 -9.77 -17.56 -18.10
CA ALA A 57 -8.45 -18.12 -18.33
C ALA A 57 -7.88 -18.75 -17.05
N PHE A 58 -8.03 -18.10 -15.89
CA PHE A 58 -7.60 -18.64 -14.60
C PHE A 58 -8.38 -19.89 -14.21
N GLU A 59 -9.70 -19.91 -14.44
CA GLU A 59 -10.54 -21.09 -14.20
C GLU A 59 -10.16 -22.26 -15.11
N LYS A 60 -9.78 -21.99 -16.36
CA LYS A 60 -9.38 -23.03 -17.33
C LYS A 60 -7.97 -23.57 -17.09
N GLN A 61 -6.99 -22.69 -16.87
CA GLN A 61 -5.58 -23.06 -16.69
C GLN A 61 -5.27 -23.57 -15.30
N ASP A 62 -6.08 -23.18 -14.31
CA ASP A 62 -5.92 -23.57 -12.91
C ASP A 62 -4.50 -23.31 -12.36
N PRO A 63 -3.96 -22.09 -12.50
CA PRO A 63 -2.61 -21.76 -12.08
C PRO A 63 -2.51 -21.64 -10.56
N LYS A 64 -1.29 -21.68 -10.02
CA LYS A 64 -1.04 -21.26 -8.65
C LYS A 64 -1.29 -19.76 -8.50
N ILE A 65 -2.07 -19.36 -7.49
CA ILE A 65 -2.49 -17.98 -7.26
C ILE A 65 -1.72 -17.40 -6.07
N VAL A 66 -1.17 -16.20 -6.27
CA VAL A 66 -0.54 -15.41 -5.20
C VAL A 66 -1.59 -14.52 -4.54
N TYR A 67 -1.70 -14.60 -3.23
CA TYR A 67 -2.51 -13.70 -2.41
C TYR A 67 -1.56 -12.83 -1.59
N TYR A 68 -1.40 -11.58 -2.03
CA TYR A 68 -0.53 -10.60 -1.40
C TYR A 68 -1.30 -9.86 -0.31
N MET A 69 -1.02 -10.19 0.95
CA MET A 69 -1.74 -9.66 2.12
C MET A 69 -1.03 -8.43 2.66
N SER A 70 -1.70 -7.29 2.67
CA SER A 70 -1.12 -6.02 3.14
C SER A 70 -2.17 -5.15 3.84
N MET A 71 -1.77 -4.52 4.94
CA MET A 71 -2.60 -3.50 5.61
C MET A 71 -2.76 -2.23 4.78
N GLU A 72 -1.87 -1.99 3.81
CA GLU A 72 -1.90 -0.80 2.96
C GLU A 72 -1.64 -1.10 1.48
N PHE A 73 -2.34 -0.34 0.62
CA PHE A 73 -2.14 -0.26 -0.83
C PHE A 73 -2.23 1.20 -1.26
N LEU A 74 -1.09 1.82 -1.58
CA LEU A 74 -1.04 3.22 -1.98
C LEU A 74 -1.17 3.34 -3.50
N MET A 75 -2.39 3.13 -4.03
CA MET A 75 -2.66 2.96 -5.46
C MET A 75 -2.41 4.23 -6.29
N GLY A 76 -2.82 5.39 -5.76
CA GLY A 76 -2.93 6.63 -6.54
C GLY A 76 -4.10 6.58 -7.52
N ARG A 77 -4.27 7.65 -8.31
CA ARG A 77 -5.29 7.74 -9.36
C ARG A 77 -5.18 6.61 -10.37
N ALA A 78 -6.30 6.01 -10.76
CA ALA A 78 -6.38 4.83 -11.60
C ALA A 78 -6.64 5.15 -13.08
N LEU A 79 -7.32 6.25 -13.42
CA LEU A 79 -7.79 6.52 -14.79
C LEU A 79 -6.64 6.53 -15.79
N GLY A 80 -5.64 7.40 -15.61
CA GLY A 80 -4.49 7.50 -16.51
C GLY A 80 -3.67 6.22 -16.60
N ASN A 81 -3.46 5.54 -15.47
CA ASN A 81 -2.77 4.25 -15.43
C ASN A 81 -3.52 3.16 -16.22
N ASN A 82 -4.84 3.12 -16.11
CA ASN A 82 -5.68 2.19 -16.86
C ASN A 82 -5.63 2.48 -18.36
N LEU A 83 -5.73 3.75 -18.75
CA LEU A 83 -5.65 4.16 -20.15
C LEU A 83 -4.30 3.80 -20.77
N LEU A 84 -3.20 4.00 -20.06
CA LEU A 84 -1.87 3.58 -20.50
C LEU A 84 -1.76 2.06 -20.65
N ASN A 85 -2.20 1.30 -19.65
CA ASN A 85 -2.12 -0.16 -19.67
C ASN A 85 -2.99 -0.77 -20.80
N LEU A 86 -4.11 -0.13 -21.14
CA LEU A 86 -4.97 -0.50 -22.26
C LEU A 86 -4.48 0.03 -23.62
N SER A 87 -3.40 0.84 -23.64
CA SER A 87 -2.89 1.51 -24.84
C SER A 87 -3.97 2.33 -25.55
N ALA A 88 -4.74 3.11 -24.79
CA ALA A 88 -5.86 3.91 -25.27
C ALA A 88 -5.78 5.39 -24.83
N PHE A 89 -4.66 5.81 -24.26
CA PHE A 89 -4.51 7.15 -23.69
C PHE A 89 -4.66 8.25 -24.74
N ASP A 90 -3.95 8.14 -25.87
CA ASP A 90 -3.96 9.17 -26.91
C ASP A 90 -5.33 9.27 -27.59
N GLU A 91 -5.98 8.15 -27.89
CA GLU A 91 -7.30 8.16 -28.53
C GLU A 91 -8.39 8.71 -27.61
N VAL A 92 -8.32 8.40 -26.31
CA VAL A 92 -9.24 8.98 -25.32
C VAL A 92 -8.99 10.46 -25.14
N LYS A 93 -7.72 10.89 -25.08
CA LYS A 93 -7.36 12.31 -25.00
C LYS A 93 -7.93 13.09 -26.20
N GLU A 94 -7.70 12.61 -27.41
CA GLU A 94 -8.24 13.25 -28.61
C GLU A 94 -9.78 13.28 -28.64
N ALA A 95 -10.44 12.23 -28.12
CA ALA A 95 -11.90 12.17 -28.03
C ALA A 95 -12.46 13.20 -27.04
N LEU A 96 -11.76 13.40 -25.91
CA LEU A 96 -12.13 14.38 -24.89
C LEU A 96 -11.86 15.82 -25.36
N ASP A 97 -10.77 16.06 -26.08
CA ASP A 97 -10.46 17.36 -26.67
C ASP A 97 -11.58 17.82 -27.63
N GLU A 98 -12.13 16.91 -28.45
CA GLU A 98 -13.29 17.22 -29.31
C GLU A 98 -14.60 17.47 -28.55
N LEU A 99 -14.71 16.95 -27.32
CA LEU A 99 -15.81 17.25 -26.41
C LEU A 99 -15.57 18.54 -25.60
N GLY A 100 -14.40 19.16 -25.73
CA GLY A 100 -14.02 20.38 -25.02
C GLY A 100 -13.44 20.14 -23.63
N PHE A 101 -12.93 18.94 -23.32
CA PHE A 101 -12.35 18.60 -22.02
C PHE A 101 -10.88 18.19 -22.13
N ASP A 102 -10.03 18.74 -21.26
CA ASP A 102 -8.63 18.32 -21.12
C ASP A 102 -8.55 17.11 -20.19
N ILE A 103 -7.93 16.02 -20.65
CA ILE A 103 -7.71 14.80 -19.87
C ILE A 103 -7.01 15.06 -18.53
N ASN A 104 -6.09 16.02 -18.46
CA ASN A 104 -5.39 16.34 -17.21
C ASN A 104 -6.36 16.90 -16.17
N THR A 105 -7.29 17.75 -16.61
CA THR A 105 -8.33 18.31 -15.71
C THR A 105 -9.31 17.24 -15.25
N ILE A 106 -9.61 16.25 -16.09
CA ILE A 106 -10.46 15.10 -15.73
C ILE A 106 -9.76 14.20 -14.71
N GLU A 107 -8.47 13.91 -14.90
CA GLU A 107 -7.68 13.14 -13.94
C GLU A 107 -7.53 13.89 -12.60
N ASP A 108 -7.50 15.22 -12.62
CA ASP A 108 -7.37 16.02 -11.41
C ASP A 108 -8.58 15.91 -10.46
N GLU A 109 -9.77 15.63 -11.01
CA GLU A 109 -11.00 15.33 -10.27
C GLU A 109 -10.96 13.95 -9.58
N GLU A 110 -10.09 13.02 -10.03
CA GLU A 110 -9.98 11.70 -9.40
C GLU A 110 -9.34 11.81 -8.00
N PRO A 111 -10.02 11.36 -6.92
CA PRO A 111 -9.38 11.25 -5.62
C PRO A 111 -8.44 10.04 -5.58
N ASP A 112 -7.24 10.20 -4.99
CA ASP A 112 -6.38 9.06 -4.66
C ASP A 112 -7.14 8.13 -3.69
N PRO A 113 -7.25 6.81 -3.99
CA PRO A 113 -7.79 5.86 -3.02
C PRO A 113 -6.97 5.88 -1.73
N ALA A 114 -7.61 6.25 -0.63
CA ALA A 114 -6.96 6.43 0.67
C ALA A 114 -6.75 5.07 1.36
N LEU A 115 -6.06 4.15 0.68
CA LEU A 115 -5.89 2.75 1.08
C LEU A 115 -4.48 2.45 1.63
N GLY A 116 -3.61 3.45 1.71
CA GLY A 116 -2.25 3.30 2.20
C GLY A 116 -1.61 4.60 2.67
N ASN A 117 -0.44 4.50 3.30
CA ASN A 117 0.29 5.65 3.81
C ASN A 117 1.69 5.80 3.20
N GLY A 118 2.49 4.73 3.18
CA GLY A 118 3.93 4.85 2.94
C GLY A 118 4.51 3.97 1.84
N GLY A 119 5.83 3.75 1.96
CA GLY A 119 6.60 2.95 1.01
C GLY A 119 6.16 1.49 0.94
N LEU A 120 5.66 0.91 2.04
CA LEU A 120 5.15 -0.46 2.09
C LEU A 120 3.90 -0.61 1.21
N GLY A 121 2.92 0.29 1.35
CA GLY A 121 1.71 0.30 0.54
C GLY A 121 1.97 0.67 -0.92
N ARG A 122 2.95 1.54 -1.18
CA ARG A 122 3.34 1.86 -2.56
C ARG A 122 4.06 0.71 -3.24
N LEU A 123 4.86 -0.06 -2.50
CA LEU A 123 5.47 -1.29 -2.99
C LEU A 123 4.40 -2.32 -3.35
N ALA A 124 3.43 -2.54 -2.47
CA ALA A 124 2.30 -3.44 -2.73
C ALA A 124 1.57 -3.06 -4.03
N ALA A 125 1.28 -1.77 -4.23
CA ALA A 125 0.67 -1.28 -5.46
C ALA A 125 1.56 -1.49 -6.70
N CYS A 126 2.88 -1.28 -6.60
CA CYS A 126 3.83 -1.58 -7.70
C CYS A 126 3.89 -3.08 -8.02
N PHE A 127 3.79 -3.96 -7.01
CA PHE A 127 3.76 -5.40 -7.21
C PHE A 127 2.50 -5.85 -7.92
N LEU A 128 1.33 -5.33 -7.57
CA LEU A 128 0.10 -5.69 -8.27
C LEU A 128 0.17 -5.33 -9.76
N ASP A 129 0.66 -4.13 -10.09
CA ASP A 129 0.87 -3.71 -11.48
C ASP A 129 1.89 -4.60 -12.23
N SER A 130 3.01 -4.95 -11.58
CA SER A 130 4.01 -5.85 -12.17
C SER A 130 3.51 -7.29 -12.32
N LEU A 131 2.75 -7.81 -11.35
CA LEU A 131 2.18 -9.16 -11.44
C LEU A 131 1.18 -9.25 -12.60
N ALA A 132 0.33 -8.24 -12.77
CA ALA A 132 -0.59 -8.16 -13.90
C ALA A 132 0.17 -8.03 -15.24
N THR A 133 1.20 -7.18 -15.30
CA THR A 133 2.00 -7.00 -16.52
C THR A 133 2.79 -8.26 -16.92
N LEU A 134 3.28 -9.02 -15.94
CA LEU A 134 4.09 -10.22 -16.15
C LEU A 134 3.27 -11.50 -16.39
N GLY A 135 1.94 -11.46 -16.31
CA GLY A 135 1.11 -12.65 -16.52
C GLY A 135 0.86 -13.49 -15.26
N TYR A 136 1.24 -13.02 -14.06
CA TYR A 136 1.06 -13.77 -12.82
C TYR A 136 -0.34 -13.59 -12.23
N CYS A 137 -1.00 -14.71 -11.91
CA CYS A 137 -2.32 -14.70 -11.30
C CYS A 137 -2.23 -14.28 -9.83
N ALA A 138 -2.78 -13.11 -9.51
CA ALA A 138 -2.62 -12.53 -8.18
C ALA A 138 -3.86 -11.81 -7.66
N TYR A 139 -4.03 -11.89 -6.34
CA TYR A 139 -4.95 -11.09 -5.56
C TYR A 139 -4.18 -10.22 -4.57
N GLY A 140 -4.40 -8.90 -4.61
CA GLY A 140 -4.11 -8.05 -3.46
C GLY A 140 -5.22 -8.22 -2.42
N CYS A 141 -4.88 -8.30 -1.14
CA CYS A 141 -5.83 -8.48 -0.04
C CYS A 141 -5.59 -7.42 1.04
N GLY A 142 -6.60 -6.57 1.30
CA GLY A 142 -6.52 -5.51 2.31
C GLY A 142 -7.88 -5.04 2.82
N ILE A 143 -7.91 -3.88 3.46
CA ILE A 143 -9.13 -3.28 4.02
C ILE A 143 -9.58 -2.10 3.15
N ARG A 144 -10.90 -1.94 2.98
CA ARG A 144 -11.49 -0.78 2.30
C ARG A 144 -11.65 0.38 3.28
N TYR A 145 -10.58 1.11 3.54
CA TYR A 145 -10.63 2.25 4.48
C TYR A 145 -11.48 3.39 3.93
N ARG A 146 -12.36 3.96 4.76
CA ARG A 146 -13.22 5.10 4.38
C ARG A 146 -12.47 6.43 4.35
N TYR A 147 -11.53 6.62 5.27
CA TYR A 147 -10.83 7.89 5.47
C TYR A 147 -9.30 7.79 5.37
N GLY A 148 -8.79 6.61 4.97
CA GLY A 148 -7.36 6.31 4.93
C GLY A 148 -6.65 6.65 6.24
N MET A 149 -5.44 7.22 6.15
CA MET A 149 -4.74 7.69 7.34
C MET A 149 -5.27 9.07 7.78
N PHE A 150 -5.12 10.07 6.91
CA PHE A 150 -5.71 11.41 6.98
C PHE A 150 -5.27 12.22 5.74
N LYS A 151 -6.06 13.23 5.37
CA LYS A 151 -5.62 14.35 4.54
C LYS A 151 -4.89 15.34 5.45
N GLN A 152 -3.68 15.73 5.05
CA GLN A 152 -2.88 16.68 5.80
C GLN A 152 -3.27 18.10 5.39
N GLU A 153 -3.46 18.97 6.36
CA GLU A 153 -3.51 20.42 6.18
C GLU A 153 -2.39 21.09 6.98
N ILE A 154 -1.89 22.23 6.51
CA ILE A 154 -0.95 23.07 7.25
C ILE A 154 -1.69 24.32 7.72
N ARG A 155 -1.83 24.49 9.05
CA ARG A 155 -2.45 25.68 9.67
C ARG A 155 -1.48 26.28 10.68
N ASP A 156 -1.17 27.56 10.52
CA ASP A 156 -0.15 28.26 11.31
C ASP A 156 1.14 27.43 11.40
N GLY A 157 1.62 26.91 10.28
CA GLY A 157 2.79 26.03 10.16
C GLY A 157 2.66 24.63 10.80
N TYR A 158 1.57 24.32 11.53
CA TYR A 158 1.34 23.00 12.12
C TYR A 158 0.62 22.07 11.16
N GLN A 159 0.97 20.78 11.21
CA GLN A 159 0.15 19.73 10.63
C GLN A 159 -1.17 19.57 11.41
N VAL A 160 -2.27 19.64 10.67
CA VAL A 160 -3.64 19.31 11.08
C VAL A 160 -4.11 18.09 10.29
N GLU A 161 -4.62 17.09 10.99
CA GLU A 161 -5.19 15.88 10.40
C GLU A 161 -6.69 16.08 10.16
N VAL A 162 -7.14 15.96 8.90
CA VAL A 162 -8.57 15.94 8.54
C VAL A 162 -8.92 14.63 7.80
N PRO A 163 -10.18 14.16 7.86
CA PRO A 163 -10.57 12.91 7.19
C PRO A 163 -10.36 12.97 5.67
N ASP A 164 -9.82 11.90 5.08
CA ASP A 164 -9.63 11.78 3.62
C ASP A 164 -10.83 11.08 2.96
N ASN A 165 -11.89 11.84 2.68
CA ASN A 165 -13.18 11.30 2.23
C ASN A 165 -13.22 10.99 0.71
N TRP A 166 -12.33 10.09 0.26
CA TRP A 166 -12.20 9.70 -1.15
C TRP A 166 -13.43 8.97 -1.72
N LEU A 167 -14.32 8.46 -0.85
CA LEU A 167 -15.53 7.73 -1.22
C LEU A 167 -16.79 8.62 -1.29
N LYS A 168 -16.67 9.94 -1.07
CA LYS A 168 -17.80 10.87 -0.96
C LYS A 168 -18.79 10.75 -2.12
N ASP A 169 -18.28 10.68 -3.35
CA ASP A 169 -19.09 10.62 -4.57
C ASP A 169 -19.13 9.19 -5.17
N GLY A 170 -18.71 8.19 -4.39
CA GLY A 170 -18.41 6.84 -4.88
C GLY A 170 -17.09 6.76 -5.65
N TYR A 171 -16.56 5.54 -5.83
CA TYR A 171 -15.34 5.33 -6.62
C TYR A 171 -15.64 4.46 -7.85
N PRO A 172 -15.47 4.97 -9.09
CA PRO A 172 -15.89 4.26 -10.29
C PRO A 172 -15.24 2.87 -10.45
N PHE A 173 -13.97 2.71 -10.08
CA PHE A 173 -13.20 1.49 -10.33
C PHE A 173 -13.32 0.40 -9.24
N GLU A 174 -14.30 0.47 -8.34
CA GLU A 174 -14.58 -0.64 -7.41
C GLU A 174 -15.88 -1.39 -7.76
N LEU A 175 -15.98 -2.64 -7.32
CA LEU A 175 -17.17 -3.47 -7.48
C LEU A 175 -17.49 -4.21 -6.18
N ARG A 176 -18.64 -3.90 -5.58
CA ARG A 176 -19.15 -4.60 -4.40
C ARG A 176 -19.61 -6.02 -4.77
N ARG A 177 -19.16 -7.04 -4.02
CA ARG A 177 -19.46 -8.47 -4.27
C ARG A 177 -20.06 -9.17 -3.04
N PRO A 178 -21.28 -8.78 -2.60
CA PRO A 178 -21.87 -9.32 -1.36
C PRO A 178 -22.08 -10.83 -1.39
N GLU A 179 -22.16 -11.45 -2.57
CA GLU A 179 -22.28 -12.90 -2.72
C GLU A 179 -21.06 -13.69 -2.22
N TYR A 180 -19.92 -13.02 -1.99
CA TYR A 180 -18.69 -13.62 -1.45
C TYR A 180 -18.39 -13.21 0.00
N ALA A 181 -19.39 -12.69 0.72
CA ALA A 181 -19.24 -12.25 2.09
C ALA A 181 -18.76 -13.35 3.05
N LYS A 182 -17.97 -12.98 4.05
CA LYS A 182 -17.40 -13.90 5.07
C LYS A 182 -17.68 -13.40 6.48
N GLU A 183 -18.12 -14.29 7.36
CA GLU A 183 -18.26 -13.96 8.78
C GLU A 183 -16.88 -13.99 9.45
N VAL A 184 -16.57 -12.96 10.25
CA VAL A 184 -15.36 -12.91 11.07
C VAL A 184 -15.72 -12.71 12.53
N LYS A 185 -15.12 -13.51 13.41
CA LYS A 185 -15.47 -13.62 14.84
C LYS A 185 -14.39 -13.02 15.74
N PHE A 186 -14.80 -12.34 16.80
CA PHE A 186 -13.93 -11.70 17.79
C PHE A 186 -14.41 -12.00 19.21
N GLY A 187 -13.48 -12.17 20.14
CA GLY A 187 -13.76 -12.40 21.56
C GLY A 187 -14.39 -13.76 21.84
N GLY A 188 -15.21 -13.84 22.88
CA GLY A 188 -15.81 -15.08 23.33
C GLY A 188 -14.84 -16.03 24.02
N TYR A 189 -15.20 -17.31 24.08
CA TYR A 189 -14.40 -18.37 24.69
C TYR A 189 -14.47 -19.65 23.86
N VAL A 190 -13.51 -20.55 24.06
CA VAL A 190 -13.44 -21.84 23.36
C VAL A 190 -13.94 -22.95 24.28
N LYS A 191 -15.00 -23.64 23.84
CA LYS A 191 -15.53 -24.84 24.47
C LYS A 191 -15.01 -26.08 23.75
N VAL A 192 -14.53 -27.05 24.50
CA VAL A 192 -14.09 -28.34 23.97
C VAL A 192 -15.25 -29.32 24.06
N VAL A 193 -15.62 -29.90 22.92
CA VAL A 193 -16.67 -30.92 22.81
C VAL A 193 -16.04 -32.20 22.30
N TYR A 194 -16.08 -33.26 23.10
CA TYR A 194 -15.57 -34.56 22.66
C TYR A 194 -16.60 -35.23 21.73
N ASP A 195 -16.14 -35.68 20.57
CA ASP A 195 -16.92 -36.46 19.63
C ASP A 195 -16.63 -37.94 19.82
N GLU A 196 -17.60 -38.65 20.39
CA GLU A 196 -17.55 -40.10 20.62
C GLU A 196 -17.44 -40.92 19.32
N LYS A 197 -17.86 -40.37 18.16
CA LYS A 197 -17.81 -41.09 16.88
C LYS A 197 -16.45 -40.99 16.21
N THR A 198 -15.84 -39.81 16.26
CA THR A 198 -14.52 -39.58 15.64
C THR A 198 -13.38 -39.71 16.64
N HIS A 199 -13.68 -39.90 17.93
CA HIS A 199 -12.73 -39.88 19.05
C HIS A 199 -11.84 -38.63 19.07
N ARG A 200 -12.38 -37.49 18.63
CA ARG A 200 -11.65 -36.20 18.50
C ARG A 200 -12.31 -35.12 19.34
N ASN A 201 -11.50 -34.16 19.76
CA ASN A 201 -11.96 -32.93 20.39
C ASN A 201 -12.35 -31.92 19.30
N HIS A 202 -13.59 -31.43 19.33
CA HIS A 202 -14.02 -30.27 18.55
C HIS A 202 -13.92 -29.00 19.40
N PHE A 203 -13.36 -27.95 18.82
CA PHE A 203 -13.20 -26.66 19.45
C PHE A 203 -14.28 -25.71 18.93
N VAL A 204 -15.23 -25.34 19.78
CA VAL A 204 -16.36 -24.47 19.42
C VAL A 204 -16.18 -23.12 20.11
N GLN A 205 -16.12 -22.04 19.32
CA GLN A 205 -16.10 -20.69 19.86
C GLN A 205 -17.54 -20.23 20.17
N GLU A 206 -17.80 -19.87 21.43
CA GLU A 206 -19.09 -19.37 21.92
C GLU A 206 -18.91 -17.96 22.51
N GLY A 207 -20.00 -17.18 22.60
CA GLY A 207 -20.00 -15.84 23.22
C GLY A 207 -19.18 -14.78 22.45
N TYR A 208 -18.91 -15.01 21.16
CA TYR A 208 -18.17 -14.08 20.31
C TYR A 208 -19.06 -12.96 19.75
N GLN A 209 -18.43 -11.86 19.35
CA GLN A 209 -19.00 -10.86 18.45
C GLN A 209 -18.57 -11.17 17.02
N SER A 210 -19.39 -10.87 16.03
CA SER A 210 -19.02 -11.08 14.64
C SER A 210 -19.50 -9.97 13.72
N VAL A 211 -18.80 -9.84 12.60
CA VAL A 211 -19.09 -8.90 11.51
C VAL A 211 -19.06 -9.65 10.19
N LEU A 212 -19.78 -9.13 9.21
CA LEU A 212 -19.76 -9.63 7.84
C LEU A 212 -18.74 -8.83 7.03
N ALA A 213 -17.69 -9.48 6.56
CA ALA A 213 -16.71 -8.93 5.65
C ALA A 213 -17.26 -8.97 4.21
N ILE A 214 -17.52 -7.81 3.62
CA ILE A 214 -18.03 -7.66 2.26
C ILE A 214 -16.87 -7.31 1.33
N PRO A 215 -16.56 -8.12 0.31
CA PRO A 215 -15.49 -7.82 -0.61
C PRO A 215 -15.90 -6.73 -1.61
N TYR A 216 -14.98 -5.80 -1.82
CA TYR A 216 -14.98 -4.86 -2.93
C TYR A 216 -13.74 -5.17 -3.77
N ASP A 217 -13.97 -5.47 -5.04
CA ASP A 217 -12.91 -5.82 -5.97
C ASP A 217 -12.56 -4.61 -6.85
N MET A 218 -11.27 -4.26 -6.91
CA MET A 218 -10.71 -3.27 -7.83
C MET A 218 -9.88 -3.99 -8.89
N PRO A 219 -10.07 -3.70 -10.19
CA PRO A 219 -9.31 -4.32 -11.25
C PRO A 219 -7.88 -3.75 -11.31
N ILE A 220 -6.90 -4.62 -11.49
CA ILE A 220 -5.50 -4.25 -11.72
C ILE A 220 -5.11 -4.64 -13.14
N THR A 221 -5.03 -3.66 -14.02
CA THR A 221 -4.72 -3.85 -15.44
C THR A 221 -3.22 -4.11 -15.64
N GLY A 222 -2.87 -5.09 -16.48
CA GLY A 222 -1.51 -5.33 -16.95
C GLY A 222 -1.20 -4.53 -18.22
N TYR A 223 0.05 -4.08 -18.38
CA TYR A 223 0.44 -3.28 -19.54
C TYR A 223 0.40 -4.10 -20.83
N LYS A 224 -0.45 -3.71 -21.79
CA LYS A 224 -0.52 -4.22 -23.17
C LYS A 224 -0.67 -5.75 -23.29
N ASN A 225 -1.27 -6.41 -22.30
CA ASN A 225 -1.44 -7.86 -22.29
C ASN A 225 -2.89 -8.33 -22.03
N ASN A 226 -3.84 -7.40 -21.82
CA ASN A 226 -5.25 -7.64 -21.48
C ASN A 226 -5.49 -8.43 -20.18
N MET A 227 -4.45 -8.72 -19.41
CA MET A 227 -4.59 -9.37 -18.12
C MET A 227 -5.13 -8.38 -17.11
N VAL A 228 -6.11 -8.81 -16.31
CA VAL A 228 -6.62 -8.04 -15.19
C VAL A 228 -6.62 -8.90 -13.93
N ASN A 229 -5.77 -8.53 -12.98
CA ASN A 229 -5.74 -9.07 -11.62
C ASN A 229 -6.73 -8.33 -10.72
N THR A 230 -6.82 -8.71 -9.46
CA THR A 230 -7.79 -8.15 -8.52
C THR A 230 -7.11 -7.66 -7.25
N LEU A 231 -7.39 -6.43 -6.84
CA LEU A 231 -7.23 -5.99 -5.46
C LEU A 231 -8.57 -6.15 -4.75
N ARG A 232 -8.66 -7.12 -3.84
CA ARG A 232 -9.82 -7.36 -2.98
C ARG A 232 -9.65 -6.63 -1.66
N ILE A 233 -10.48 -5.63 -1.42
CA ILE A 233 -10.52 -4.85 -0.19
C ILE A 233 -11.83 -5.12 0.55
N TRP A 234 -11.75 -5.38 1.85
CA TRP A 234 -12.89 -5.78 2.66
C TRP A 234 -13.53 -4.57 3.36
N ASP A 235 -14.82 -4.37 3.15
CA ASP A 235 -15.70 -3.51 3.96
C ASP A 235 -16.35 -4.36 5.06
N ALA A 236 -16.81 -3.74 6.15
CA ALA A 236 -17.43 -4.44 7.27
C ALA A 236 -18.88 -4.00 7.44
N GLN A 237 -19.76 -4.98 7.63
CA GLN A 237 -21.19 -4.79 7.88
C GLN A 237 -21.60 -5.56 9.15
N ALA A 238 -22.53 -5.01 9.92
CA ALA A 238 -23.13 -5.74 11.04
C ALA A 238 -23.95 -6.93 10.49
N ILE A 239 -23.95 -8.07 11.18
CA ILE A 239 -24.74 -9.24 10.77
C ILE A 239 -26.23 -8.96 10.99
N ASN A 240 -26.55 -8.40 12.15
CA ASN A 240 -27.88 -7.91 12.46
C ASN A 240 -27.82 -6.38 12.43
N GLU A 241 -28.37 -5.78 11.37
CA GLU A 241 -28.35 -4.33 11.17
C GLU A 241 -29.09 -3.58 12.29
N PHE A 242 -30.04 -4.24 12.97
CA PHE A 242 -30.79 -3.63 14.07
C PHE A 242 -31.38 -4.69 15.01
N GLN A 243 -31.10 -4.59 16.31
CA GLN A 243 -31.74 -5.43 17.33
C GLN A 243 -33.01 -4.76 17.88
N LEU A 244 -34.15 -5.01 17.24
CA LEU A 244 -35.46 -4.44 17.60
C LEU A 244 -35.79 -4.71 19.09
N ASP A 245 -35.53 -5.92 19.58
CA ASP A 245 -35.79 -6.30 20.97
C ASP A 245 -34.98 -5.50 22.01
N ALA A 246 -33.74 -5.12 21.68
CA ALA A 246 -32.91 -4.28 22.55
C ALA A 246 -33.36 -2.82 22.49
N PHE A 247 -33.72 -2.35 21.29
CA PHE A 247 -34.23 -1.01 21.04
C PHE A 247 -35.58 -0.76 21.76
N ASP A 248 -36.52 -1.71 21.66
CA ASP A 248 -37.83 -1.64 22.30
C ASP A 248 -37.73 -1.68 23.84
N LYS A 249 -36.65 -2.25 24.38
CA LYS A 249 -36.32 -2.23 25.81
C LYS A 249 -35.57 -0.96 26.25
N GLY A 250 -35.31 -0.02 25.33
CA GLY A 250 -34.58 1.22 25.59
C GLY A 250 -33.06 1.05 25.72
N ASP A 251 -32.49 -0.11 25.37
CA ASP A 251 -31.05 -0.38 25.39
C ASP A 251 -30.42 -0.04 24.02
N TYR A 252 -30.45 1.24 23.68
CA TYR A 252 -30.01 1.76 22.39
C TYR A 252 -28.52 1.51 22.12
N HIS A 253 -27.69 1.47 23.18
CA HIS A 253 -26.26 1.21 23.03
C HIS A 253 -25.98 -0.23 22.56
N LYS A 254 -26.68 -1.23 23.11
CA LYS A 254 -26.58 -2.60 22.60
C LYS A 254 -27.15 -2.74 21.20
N ALA A 255 -28.21 -1.98 20.87
CA ALA A 255 -28.83 -2.03 19.55
C ALA A 255 -27.88 -1.66 18.40
N VAL A 256 -26.84 -0.84 18.65
CA VAL A 256 -25.88 -0.34 17.64
C VAL A 256 -24.43 -0.79 17.87
N GLU A 257 -24.17 -1.71 18.81
CA GLU A 257 -22.81 -2.13 19.17
C GLU A 257 -22.08 -2.81 18.00
N GLN A 258 -22.75 -3.74 17.30
CA GLN A 258 -22.18 -4.42 16.14
C GLN A 258 -21.93 -3.47 14.96
N GLU A 259 -22.79 -2.47 14.79
CA GLU A 259 -22.62 -1.45 13.75
C GLU A 259 -21.38 -0.58 14.03
N ASN A 260 -21.18 -0.17 15.29
CA ASN A 260 -19.98 0.55 15.69
C ASN A 260 -18.71 -0.29 15.51
N LEU A 261 -18.74 -1.58 15.85
CA LEU A 261 -17.62 -2.48 15.61
C LEU A 261 -17.29 -2.58 14.12
N ALA A 262 -18.28 -2.85 13.28
CA ALA A 262 -18.12 -2.93 11.83
C ALA A 262 -17.54 -1.62 11.26
N ARG A 263 -18.11 -0.48 11.64
CA ARG A 263 -17.66 0.83 11.18
C ARG A 263 -16.20 1.10 11.56
N ASN A 264 -15.84 0.91 12.83
CA ASN A 264 -14.50 1.20 13.33
C ASN A 264 -13.39 0.38 12.64
N LEU A 265 -13.69 -0.86 12.20
CA LEU A 265 -12.72 -1.71 11.49
C LEU A 265 -12.21 -1.10 10.18
N VAL A 266 -13.05 -0.31 9.51
CA VAL A 266 -12.83 0.13 8.12
C VAL A 266 -12.78 1.65 7.99
N GLU A 267 -12.76 2.40 9.08
CA GLU A 267 -12.71 3.87 9.01
C GLU A 267 -11.31 4.38 8.68
N VAL A 268 -10.31 4.04 9.50
CA VAL A 268 -8.97 4.67 9.46
C VAL A 268 -7.86 3.62 9.42
N LEU A 269 -6.84 3.89 8.61
CA LEU A 269 -5.59 3.13 8.53
C LEU A 269 -4.65 3.53 9.67
N TYR A 270 -4.14 2.54 10.40
CA TYR A 270 -3.26 2.71 11.56
C TYR A 270 -3.84 3.67 12.62
N PRO A 271 -4.96 3.30 13.28
CA PRO A 271 -5.51 4.10 14.36
C PRO A 271 -4.46 4.31 15.46
N ASN A 272 -4.56 5.44 16.16
CA ASN A 272 -3.63 5.77 17.25
C ASN A 272 -3.64 4.68 18.33
N ASP A 273 -2.53 3.98 18.50
CA ASP A 273 -2.39 2.82 19.38
C ASP A 273 -1.65 3.13 20.68
N ASN A 274 -1.51 4.42 21.03
CA ASN A 274 -0.98 4.85 22.32
C ASN A 274 -1.89 4.46 23.51
N HIS A 275 -3.17 4.15 23.25
CA HIS A 275 -4.12 3.66 24.24
C HIS A 275 -4.59 2.24 23.94
N TYR A 276 -5.05 1.52 24.97
CA TYR A 276 -5.42 0.11 24.87
C TYR A 276 -6.50 -0.17 23.81
N ALA A 277 -7.53 0.68 23.73
CA ALA A 277 -8.58 0.54 22.71
C ALA A 277 -8.04 0.63 21.25
N GLY A 278 -6.99 1.42 21.00
CA GLY A 278 -6.37 1.55 19.69
C GLY A 278 -5.56 0.32 19.32
N LYS A 279 -4.85 -0.26 20.31
CA LYS A 279 -4.19 -1.57 20.16
C LYS A 279 -5.18 -2.68 19.83
N GLU A 280 -6.29 -2.75 20.57
CA GLU A 280 -7.36 -3.72 20.30
C GLU A 280 -7.93 -3.57 18.89
N LEU A 281 -8.23 -2.34 18.48
CA LEU A 281 -8.76 -2.06 17.14
C LEU A 281 -7.76 -2.47 16.04
N ARG A 282 -6.47 -2.18 16.19
CA ARG A 282 -5.43 -2.57 15.23
C ARG A 282 -5.34 -4.09 15.07
N LEU A 283 -5.40 -4.85 16.17
CA LEU A 283 -5.40 -6.33 16.09
C LEU A 283 -6.71 -6.86 15.47
N LYS A 284 -7.86 -6.23 15.78
CA LYS A 284 -9.14 -6.54 15.13
C LYS A 284 -9.09 -6.31 13.62
N GLN A 285 -8.52 -5.18 13.17
CA GLN A 285 -8.33 -4.89 11.75
C GLN A 285 -7.45 -5.94 11.06
N GLN A 286 -6.32 -6.31 11.67
CA GLN A 286 -5.45 -7.35 11.14
C GLN A 286 -6.24 -8.65 10.94
N TYR A 287 -6.83 -9.20 12.01
CA TYR A 287 -7.56 -10.46 11.92
C TYR A 287 -8.75 -10.40 10.95
N PHE A 288 -9.47 -9.27 10.90
CA PHE A 288 -10.62 -9.05 10.03
C PHE A 288 -10.35 -9.41 8.57
N PHE A 289 -9.40 -8.71 7.93
CA PHE A 289 -9.17 -8.90 6.50
C PHE A 289 -8.46 -10.23 6.22
N ILE A 290 -7.64 -10.71 7.15
CA ILE A 290 -6.89 -11.96 7.01
C ILE A 290 -7.83 -13.16 7.02
N SER A 291 -8.72 -13.26 8.01
CA SER A 291 -9.69 -14.35 8.09
C SER A 291 -10.60 -14.33 6.86
N ALA A 292 -11.14 -13.17 6.48
CA ALA A 292 -11.96 -13.03 5.28
C ALA A 292 -11.22 -13.49 4.00
N SER A 293 -9.95 -13.07 3.82
CA SER A 293 -9.13 -13.46 2.67
C SER A 293 -8.80 -14.94 2.64
N ILE A 294 -8.46 -15.56 3.77
CA ILE A 294 -8.16 -17.00 3.83
C ILE A 294 -9.43 -17.81 3.53
N GLN A 295 -10.55 -17.48 4.18
CA GLN A 295 -11.83 -18.13 3.91
C GLN A 295 -12.24 -18.00 2.43
N ALA A 296 -11.98 -16.86 1.80
CA ALA A 296 -12.24 -16.65 0.37
C ALA A 296 -11.31 -17.49 -0.53
N ALA A 297 -10.02 -17.59 -0.20
CA ALA A 297 -9.06 -18.41 -0.93
C ALA A 297 -9.39 -19.90 -0.84
N ILE A 298 -9.75 -20.39 0.35
CA ILE A 298 -10.20 -21.78 0.57
C ILE A 298 -11.49 -22.05 -0.18
N ALA A 299 -12.49 -21.16 -0.11
CA ALA A 299 -13.74 -21.33 -0.85
C ALA A 299 -13.51 -21.37 -2.38
N ARG A 300 -12.60 -20.53 -2.89
CA ARG A 300 -12.22 -20.55 -4.32
C ARG A 300 -11.54 -21.87 -4.69
N TYR A 301 -10.59 -22.34 -3.89
CA TYR A 301 -9.93 -23.62 -4.11
C TYR A 301 -10.95 -24.76 -4.10
N LYS A 302 -11.84 -24.81 -3.10
CA LYS A 302 -12.86 -25.86 -2.98
C LYS A 302 -13.83 -25.92 -4.14
N LYS A 303 -14.23 -24.76 -4.68
CA LYS A 303 -15.09 -24.67 -5.87
C LYS A 303 -14.47 -25.41 -7.07
N LYS A 304 -13.14 -25.42 -7.19
CA LYS A 304 -12.40 -26.01 -8.31
C LYS A 304 -11.91 -27.44 -8.03
N HIS A 305 -11.44 -27.71 -6.82
CA HIS A 305 -10.73 -28.94 -6.46
C HIS A 305 -11.51 -29.88 -5.51
N GLY A 306 -12.72 -29.49 -5.08
CA GLY A 306 -13.46 -30.21 -4.06
C GLY A 306 -12.92 -29.94 -2.64
N ASN A 307 -13.33 -30.75 -1.67
CA ASN A 307 -13.05 -30.49 -0.25
C ASN A 307 -11.64 -30.91 0.20
N ASP A 308 -10.83 -31.53 -0.67
CA ASP A 308 -9.48 -31.99 -0.31
C ASP A 308 -8.44 -30.87 -0.39
N LEU A 309 -8.04 -30.36 0.78
CA LEU A 309 -7.06 -29.27 0.90
C LEU A 309 -5.60 -29.75 1.02
N HIS A 310 -5.28 -31.05 0.95
CA HIS A 310 -3.90 -31.53 1.10
C HIS A 310 -2.94 -30.93 0.06
N LYS A 311 -3.45 -30.58 -1.13
CA LYS A 311 -2.70 -29.91 -2.20
C LYS A 311 -2.93 -28.40 -2.30
N PHE A 312 -3.49 -27.79 -1.25
CA PHE A 312 -3.79 -26.36 -1.23
C PHE A 312 -2.56 -25.50 -1.52
N TYR A 313 -1.40 -25.85 -0.95
CA TYR A 313 -0.14 -25.13 -1.16
C TYR A 313 0.40 -25.20 -2.61
N GLU A 314 -0.08 -26.14 -3.44
CA GLU A 314 0.29 -26.21 -4.86
C GLU A 314 -0.46 -25.17 -5.70
N LYS A 315 -1.60 -24.69 -5.20
CA LYS A 315 -2.51 -23.77 -5.91
C LYS A 315 -2.63 -22.40 -5.23
N VAL A 316 -2.18 -22.27 -3.98
CA VAL A 316 -2.26 -21.03 -3.21
C VAL A 316 -0.90 -20.69 -2.58
N ALA A 317 -0.50 -19.43 -2.68
CA ALA A 317 0.59 -18.85 -1.90
C ALA A 317 0.10 -17.59 -1.18
N PHE A 318 0.37 -17.49 0.12
CA PHE A 318 0.14 -16.30 0.93
C PHE A 318 1.46 -15.55 1.14
N GLN A 319 1.57 -14.34 0.60
CA GLN A 319 2.69 -13.45 0.88
C GLN A 319 2.30 -12.49 2.00
N LEU A 320 3.02 -12.58 3.12
CA LEU A 320 2.83 -11.79 4.32
C LEU A 320 3.71 -10.53 4.23
N ASN A 321 3.09 -9.39 3.91
CA ASN A 321 3.77 -8.11 3.77
C ASN A 321 3.96 -7.43 5.14
N ASP A 322 5.17 -7.54 5.70
CA ASP A 322 5.49 -7.17 7.09
C ASP A 322 4.75 -8.05 8.11
N THR A 323 4.77 -7.68 9.40
CA THR A 323 4.18 -8.51 10.48
C THR A 323 2.66 -8.44 10.58
N HIS A 324 2.02 -7.45 9.97
CA HIS A 324 0.57 -7.25 10.10
C HIS A 324 -0.28 -8.47 9.69
N PRO A 325 0.01 -9.15 8.56
CA PRO A 325 -0.73 -10.34 8.17
C PRO A 325 -0.29 -11.65 8.85
N THR A 326 0.53 -11.62 9.90
CA THR A 326 1.12 -12.85 10.50
C THR A 326 0.05 -13.79 11.05
N VAL A 327 -1.08 -13.29 11.55
CA VAL A 327 -2.17 -14.17 12.05
C VAL A 327 -2.79 -15.04 10.95
N ALA A 328 -2.37 -14.88 9.68
CA ALA A 328 -2.69 -15.82 8.61
C ALA A 328 -2.21 -17.24 8.90
N VAL A 329 -1.05 -17.39 9.57
CA VAL A 329 -0.50 -18.70 9.96
C VAL A 329 -1.48 -19.44 10.89
N PRO A 330 -1.80 -18.91 12.09
CA PRO A 330 -2.72 -19.61 12.99
C PRO A 330 -4.18 -19.62 12.52
N GLU A 331 -4.64 -18.69 11.67
CA GLU A 331 -5.99 -18.75 11.10
C GLU A 331 -6.14 -19.86 10.05
N LEU A 332 -5.14 -20.06 9.18
CA LEU A 332 -5.14 -21.19 8.26
C LEU A 332 -5.13 -22.51 9.04
N MET A 333 -4.29 -22.63 10.08
CA MET A 333 -4.30 -23.77 10.99
C MET A 333 -5.69 -23.97 11.62
N ARG A 334 -6.34 -22.90 12.10
CA ARG A 334 -7.67 -23.00 12.71
C ARG A 334 -8.68 -23.61 11.75
N ILE A 335 -8.73 -23.15 10.50
CA ILE A 335 -9.68 -23.68 9.51
C ILE A 335 -9.36 -25.15 9.22
N LEU A 336 -8.09 -25.48 8.93
CA LEU A 336 -7.69 -26.86 8.61
C LEU A 336 -7.96 -27.85 9.75
N LEU A 337 -7.75 -27.43 11.00
CA LEU A 337 -8.00 -28.26 12.18
C LEU A 337 -9.48 -28.34 12.53
N ASP A 338 -10.12 -27.18 12.73
CA ASP A 338 -11.41 -27.10 13.39
C ASP A 338 -12.57 -27.26 12.40
N GLU A 339 -12.41 -26.84 11.14
CA GLU A 339 -13.46 -26.92 10.11
C GLU A 339 -13.25 -28.08 9.14
N GLU A 340 -12.01 -28.37 8.78
CA GLU A 340 -11.65 -29.43 7.81
C GLU A 340 -11.28 -30.76 8.49
N GLY A 341 -11.09 -30.77 9.80
CA GLY A 341 -10.84 -31.97 10.58
C GLY A 341 -9.50 -32.64 10.31
N MET A 342 -8.47 -31.89 9.89
CA MET A 342 -7.12 -32.42 9.69
C MET A 342 -6.39 -32.65 11.01
N ASP A 343 -5.41 -33.55 11.00
CA ASP A 343 -4.48 -33.67 12.12
C ASP A 343 -3.44 -32.53 12.10
N TRP A 344 -2.80 -32.27 13.24
CA TRP A 344 -1.88 -31.15 13.40
C TRP A 344 -0.76 -31.13 12.37
N ASP A 345 -0.09 -32.27 12.18
CA ASP A 345 1.11 -32.31 11.34
C ASP A 345 0.77 -32.10 9.86
N GLU A 346 -0.39 -32.60 9.40
CA GLU A 346 -0.91 -32.35 8.05
C GLU A 346 -1.25 -30.87 7.84
N ALA A 347 -2.00 -30.28 8.77
CA ALA A 347 -2.38 -28.87 8.71
C ALA A 347 -1.15 -27.94 8.75
N TRP A 348 -0.15 -28.30 9.57
CA TRP A 348 1.09 -27.55 9.71
C TRP A 348 1.96 -27.63 8.44
N GLU A 349 2.04 -28.78 7.80
CA GLU A 349 2.73 -28.95 6.53
C GLU A 349 2.12 -28.07 5.43
N ILE A 350 0.79 -28.08 5.31
CA ILE A 350 0.07 -27.21 4.35
C ILE A 350 0.35 -25.75 4.67
N THR A 351 0.19 -25.34 5.93
CA THR A 351 0.34 -23.94 6.36
C THR A 351 1.75 -23.41 6.06
N THR A 352 2.78 -24.16 6.44
CA THR A 352 4.18 -23.75 6.24
C THR A 352 4.54 -23.64 4.77
N LYS A 353 4.05 -24.55 3.91
CA LYS A 353 4.25 -24.49 2.46
C LYS A 353 3.43 -23.39 1.76
N THR A 354 2.34 -22.93 2.35
CA THR A 354 1.50 -21.86 1.78
C THR A 354 2.04 -20.47 2.13
N CYS A 355 2.59 -20.25 3.32
CA CYS A 355 2.95 -18.91 3.82
C CYS A 355 4.42 -18.53 3.55
N ALA A 356 4.65 -17.29 3.10
CA ALA A 356 5.97 -16.67 2.95
C ALA A 356 5.98 -15.25 3.53
N TYR A 357 7.07 -14.82 4.15
CA TYR A 357 7.16 -13.57 4.93
C TYR A 357 8.22 -12.61 4.37
N THR A 358 7.82 -11.35 4.15
CA THR A 358 8.74 -10.26 3.84
C THR A 358 8.91 -9.34 5.04
N ASN A 359 10.14 -9.14 5.49
CA ASN A 359 10.46 -8.16 6.52
C ASN A 359 10.86 -6.81 5.88
N HIS A 360 10.31 -5.71 6.41
CA HIS A 360 10.55 -4.34 5.94
C HIS A 360 11.25 -3.43 6.96
N THR A 361 11.73 -3.97 8.09
CA THR A 361 12.31 -3.17 9.17
C THR A 361 13.49 -3.87 9.83
N ILE A 362 14.55 -3.09 10.09
CA ILE A 362 15.74 -3.51 10.83
C ILE A 362 15.54 -3.32 12.34
N MET A 363 14.61 -2.45 12.74
CA MET A 363 14.43 -2.08 14.13
C MET A 363 13.64 -3.15 14.88
N ALA A 364 14.28 -3.89 15.79
CA ALA A 364 13.63 -4.87 16.65
C ALA A 364 12.46 -4.28 17.47
N GLU A 365 12.55 -2.99 17.82
CA GLU A 365 11.48 -2.24 18.47
C GLU A 365 10.25 -2.00 17.58
N ALA A 366 10.41 -2.07 16.26
CA ALA A 366 9.33 -1.90 15.30
C ALA A 366 8.65 -3.23 14.90
N LEU A 367 9.22 -4.38 15.30
CA LEU A 367 8.58 -5.68 15.11
C LEU A 367 7.38 -5.81 16.07
N GLU A 368 6.19 -6.06 15.53
CA GLU A 368 4.96 -6.09 16.32
C GLU A 368 5.00 -7.15 17.43
N LYS A 369 4.64 -6.73 18.63
CA LYS A 369 4.46 -7.58 19.81
C LYS A 369 3.13 -7.26 20.45
N TRP A 370 2.35 -8.29 20.76
CA TRP A 370 1.05 -8.16 21.39
C TRP A 370 1.08 -8.70 22.81
N PRO A 371 0.57 -7.97 23.82
CA PRO A 371 0.36 -8.54 25.15
C PRO A 371 -0.52 -9.78 25.07
N ILE A 372 -0.14 -10.85 25.77
CA ILE A 372 -0.90 -12.12 25.78
C ILE A 372 -2.35 -11.86 26.18
N GLU A 373 -2.60 -11.08 27.24
CA GLU A 373 -3.95 -10.76 27.73
C GLU A 373 -4.85 -10.21 26.62
N LEU A 374 -4.36 -9.23 25.87
CA LEU A 374 -5.12 -8.62 24.78
C LEU A 374 -5.35 -9.63 23.64
N PHE A 375 -4.31 -10.36 23.25
CA PHE A 375 -4.37 -11.30 22.14
C PHE A 375 -5.29 -12.49 22.46
N SER A 376 -5.17 -13.08 23.64
CA SER A 376 -5.96 -14.24 24.07
C SER A 376 -7.42 -13.89 24.33
N ARG A 377 -7.70 -12.68 24.86
CA ARG A 377 -9.08 -12.20 25.06
C ARG A 377 -9.77 -11.93 23.73
N LEU A 378 -9.05 -11.38 22.76
CA LEU A 378 -9.63 -11.03 21.47
C LEU A 378 -9.75 -12.23 20.51
N LEU A 379 -8.75 -13.11 20.49
CA LEU A 379 -8.65 -14.23 19.54
C LEU A 379 -8.33 -15.53 20.30
N PRO A 380 -9.25 -16.04 21.14
CA PRO A 380 -8.95 -17.12 22.09
C PRO A 380 -8.52 -18.42 21.41
N ARG A 381 -9.18 -18.82 20.30
CA ARG A 381 -8.79 -20.03 19.57
C ARG A 381 -7.48 -19.88 18.82
N ILE A 382 -7.27 -18.73 18.19
CA ILE A 382 -6.01 -18.40 17.51
C ILE A 382 -4.86 -18.45 18.52
N TYR A 383 -5.04 -17.87 19.72
CA TYR A 383 -4.04 -17.90 20.76
C TYR A 383 -3.67 -19.33 21.20
N GLN A 384 -4.65 -20.24 21.38
CA GLN A 384 -4.37 -21.65 21.70
C GLN A 384 -3.51 -22.33 20.62
N ILE A 385 -3.76 -22.02 19.34
CA ILE A 385 -2.97 -22.53 18.22
C ILE A 385 -1.55 -21.93 18.26
N VAL A 386 -1.41 -20.63 18.56
CA VAL A 386 -0.10 -19.98 18.72
C VAL A 386 0.69 -20.56 19.89
N GLU A 387 0.04 -20.89 21.01
CA GLU A 387 0.67 -21.60 22.13
C GLU A 387 1.20 -22.96 21.72
N GLU A 388 0.44 -23.73 20.95
CA GLU A 388 0.87 -25.05 20.47
C GLU A 388 2.01 -24.96 19.44
N ILE A 389 1.96 -23.98 18.51
CA ILE A 389 3.08 -23.70 17.59
C ILE A 389 4.33 -23.36 18.41
N ASN A 390 4.22 -22.48 19.41
CA ASN A 390 5.33 -22.09 20.26
C ASN A 390 5.89 -23.29 21.04
N ARG A 391 5.03 -24.13 21.64
CA ARG A 391 5.45 -25.31 22.39
C ARG A 391 6.27 -26.27 21.51
N ARG A 392 5.77 -26.60 20.32
CA ARG A 392 6.46 -27.48 19.37
C ARG A 392 7.78 -26.88 18.88
N PHE A 393 7.79 -25.60 18.55
CA PHE A 393 9.01 -24.92 18.12
C PHE A 393 10.07 -24.85 19.24
N VAL A 394 9.66 -24.64 20.49
CA VAL A 394 10.56 -24.69 21.64
C VAL A 394 11.17 -26.08 21.82
N MET A 395 10.40 -27.15 21.58
CA MET A 395 10.93 -28.52 21.57
C MET A 395 11.98 -28.72 20.46
N GLU A 396 11.76 -28.17 19.27
CA GLU A 396 12.75 -28.19 18.18
C GLU A 396 14.03 -27.44 18.55
N ILE A 397 13.92 -26.25 19.17
CA ILE A 397 15.06 -25.49 19.67
C ILE A 397 15.82 -26.32 20.72
N GLN A 398 15.12 -26.94 21.67
CA GLN A 398 15.73 -27.76 22.71
C GLN A 398 16.44 -28.99 22.14
N ALA A 399 15.88 -29.62 21.11
CA ALA A 399 16.51 -30.76 20.43
C ALA A 399 17.79 -30.34 19.69
N LYS A 400 17.79 -29.17 19.03
CA LYS A 400 18.94 -28.67 18.25
C LYS A 400 20.01 -28.00 19.12
N TYR A 401 19.61 -27.36 20.21
CA TYR A 401 20.48 -26.65 21.14
C TYR A 401 20.20 -27.08 22.61
N PRO A 402 20.54 -28.33 23.00
CA PRO A 402 20.25 -28.86 24.32
C PRO A 402 20.79 -27.96 25.45
N GLY A 403 19.93 -27.63 26.42
CA GLY A 403 20.29 -26.81 27.59
C GLY A 403 20.43 -25.30 27.33
N ASN A 404 20.29 -24.82 26.08
CA ASN A 404 20.48 -23.41 25.75
C ASN A 404 19.18 -22.59 25.92
N GLN A 405 18.92 -22.13 27.14
CA GLN A 405 17.77 -21.28 27.46
C GLN A 405 17.79 -19.91 26.77
N GLU A 406 18.98 -19.41 26.43
CA GLU A 406 19.11 -18.12 25.74
C GLU A 406 18.58 -18.20 24.30
N LYS A 407 18.78 -19.33 23.60
CA LYS A 407 18.17 -19.57 22.28
C LYS A 407 16.64 -19.57 22.37
N ILE A 408 16.08 -20.22 23.38
CA ILE A 408 14.62 -20.21 23.62
C ILE A 408 14.12 -18.79 23.87
N ARG A 409 14.82 -18.01 24.71
CA ARG A 409 14.47 -16.61 24.98
C ARG A 409 14.48 -15.74 23.73
N LYS A 410 15.46 -15.92 22.86
CA LYS A 410 15.62 -15.11 21.64
C LYS A 410 14.70 -15.52 20.50
N MET A 411 14.29 -16.79 20.44
CA MET A 411 13.53 -17.32 19.30
C MET A 411 12.06 -17.66 19.63
N GLY A 412 11.70 -17.79 20.91
CA GLY A 412 10.34 -18.12 21.33
C GLY A 412 9.32 -17.12 20.79
N ILE A 413 8.23 -17.64 20.20
CA ILE A 413 7.11 -16.87 19.68
C ILE A 413 6.37 -16.20 20.84
N ILE A 414 6.17 -16.94 21.92
CA ILE A 414 5.61 -16.43 23.17
C ILE A 414 6.73 -16.34 24.19
N TYR A 415 7.02 -15.12 24.64
CA TYR A 415 8.02 -14.87 25.67
C TYR A 415 7.75 -13.53 26.36
N ASP A 416 8.04 -13.45 27.65
CA ASP A 416 7.92 -12.22 28.47
C ASP A 416 6.54 -11.56 28.37
N GLY A 417 5.48 -12.38 28.50
CA GLY A 417 4.09 -11.91 28.46
C GLY A 417 3.60 -11.41 27.09
N GLN A 418 4.35 -11.65 26.01
CA GLN A 418 4.06 -11.14 24.68
C GLN A 418 4.08 -12.22 23.60
N VAL A 419 3.25 -12.04 22.59
CA VAL A 419 3.29 -12.77 21.31
C VAL A 419 4.12 -11.96 20.31
N ARG A 420 5.20 -12.54 19.77
CA ARG A 420 6.14 -11.89 18.84
C ARG A 420 5.81 -12.27 17.40
N MET A 421 5.18 -11.36 16.67
CA MET A 421 4.57 -11.65 15.36
C MET A 421 5.61 -12.01 14.30
N ALA A 422 6.72 -11.28 14.22
CA ALA A 422 7.79 -11.59 13.28
C ALA A 422 8.31 -13.04 13.45
N TYR A 423 8.35 -13.54 14.68
CA TYR A 423 8.91 -14.87 14.97
C TYR A 423 7.90 -15.94 14.57
N MET A 424 6.61 -15.71 14.81
CA MET A 424 5.54 -16.55 14.29
C MET A 424 5.56 -16.63 12.75
N ALA A 425 5.81 -15.52 12.05
CA ALA A 425 5.91 -15.50 10.59
C ALA A 425 7.09 -16.35 10.07
N ILE A 426 8.25 -16.24 10.72
CA ILE A 426 9.46 -16.99 10.37
C ILE A 426 9.28 -18.50 10.60
N VAL A 427 8.66 -18.87 11.73
CA VAL A 427 8.42 -20.28 12.09
C VAL A 427 7.37 -20.89 11.16
N GLY A 428 6.25 -20.19 10.95
CA GLY A 428 5.11 -20.68 10.17
C GLY A 428 5.20 -20.47 8.66
N GLY A 429 6.29 -19.92 8.13
CA GLY A 429 6.51 -19.74 6.70
C GLY A 429 7.68 -20.56 6.15
N HIS A 430 7.66 -20.88 4.85
CA HIS A 430 8.74 -21.58 4.16
C HIS A 430 9.83 -20.65 3.60
N SER A 431 9.57 -19.34 3.55
CA SER A 431 10.48 -18.34 2.97
C SER A 431 10.42 -17.05 3.78
N VAL A 432 11.58 -16.47 4.06
CA VAL A 432 11.76 -15.20 4.75
C VAL A 432 12.68 -14.34 3.90
N ASN A 433 12.24 -13.15 3.51
CA ASN A 433 13.08 -12.27 2.72
C ASN A 433 13.20 -10.85 3.26
N GLY A 434 14.40 -10.29 3.11
CA GLY A 434 14.65 -8.86 3.22
C GLY A 434 14.43 -8.13 1.90
N VAL A 435 14.52 -6.81 1.94
CA VAL A 435 14.10 -5.90 0.85
C VAL A 435 15.24 -5.12 0.17
N ALA A 436 16.47 -5.41 0.58
CA ALA A 436 17.71 -4.98 -0.04
C ALA A 436 18.86 -5.87 0.46
N ARG A 437 19.95 -5.98 -0.32
CA ARG A 437 21.08 -6.85 0.04
C ARG A 437 21.62 -6.57 1.44
N LEU A 438 21.99 -5.31 1.72
CA LEU A 438 22.53 -4.92 3.03
C LEU A 438 21.52 -5.14 4.16
N HIS A 439 20.24 -4.89 3.91
CA HIS A 439 19.17 -5.16 4.87
C HIS A 439 19.09 -6.65 5.22
N THR A 440 19.07 -7.51 4.20
CA THR A 440 19.04 -8.96 4.39
C THR A 440 20.28 -9.43 5.15
N GLU A 441 21.47 -8.91 4.83
CA GLU A 441 22.68 -9.22 5.59
C GLU A 441 22.61 -8.80 7.07
N ILE A 442 21.99 -7.66 7.39
CA ILE A 442 21.77 -7.24 8.78
C ILE A 442 20.79 -8.19 9.49
N LEU A 443 19.73 -8.62 8.83
CA LEU A 443 18.81 -9.62 9.38
C LEU A 443 19.53 -10.93 9.69
N GLU A 444 20.30 -11.46 8.75
CA GLU A 444 21.01 -12.74 8.89
C GLU A 444 22.13 -12.69 9.94
N LYS A 445 22.87 -11.57 10.01
CA LYS A 445 24.06 -11.46 10.86
C LYS A 445 23.79 -10.87 12.25
N GLN A 446 22.68 -10.15 12.44
CA GLN A 446 22.41 -9.41 13.68
C GLN A 446 20.99 -9.68 14.22
N GLU A 447 19.95 -9.18 13.55
CA GLU A 447 18.60 -9.10 14.13
C GLU A 447 17.89 -10.46 14.25
N LEU A 448 18.05 -11.32 13.24
CA LEU A 448 17.43 -12.65 13.14
C LEU A 448 18.48 -13.76 13.07
N LYS A 449 19.68 -13.49 13.58
CA LYS A 449 20.84 -14.39 13.52
C LYS A 449 20.52 -15.80 14.04
N ASP A 450 19.83 -15.91 15.17
CA ASP A 450 19.54 -17.21 15.77
C ASP A 450 18.56 -18.04 14.90
N PHE A 451 17.64 -17.38 14.20
CA PHE A 451 16.77 -18.04 13.21
C PHE A 451 17.56 -18.46 11.96
N TYR A 452 18.45 -17.60 11.47
CA TYR A 452 19.29 -17.92 10.31
C TYR A 452 20.24 -19.09 10.59
N GLU A 453 20.85 -19.15 11.77
CA GLU A 453 21.69 -20.30 12.18
C GLU A 453 20.89 -21.61 12.26
N MET A 454 19.60 -21.54 12.60
CA MET A 454 18.73 -22.70 12.73
C MET A 454 18.09 -23.14 11.41
N MET A 455 17.70 -22.20 10.55
CA MET A 455 16.94 -22.43 9.30
C MET A 455 17.48 -21.54 8.16
N PRO A 456 18.76 -21.68 7.77
CA PRO A 456 19.38 -20.79 6.78
C PRO A 456 18.70 -20.84 5.41
N GLU A 457 18.12 -21.99 5.04
CA GLU A 457 17.45 -22.22 3.77
C GLU A 457 16.19 -21.36 3.56
N LYS A 458 15.59 -20.85 4.64
CA LYS A 458 14.43 -19.96 4.55
C LYS A 458 14.79 -18.54 4.10
N PHE A 459 16.01 -18.08 4.42
CA PHE A 459 16.39 -16.68 4.25
C PHE A 459 16.85 -16.38 2.83
N ASN A 460 16.33 -15.30 2.26
CA ASN A 460 16.74 -14.82 0.94
C ASN A 460 16.56 -13.30 0.79
N ASN A 461 17.05 -12.75 -0.32
CA ASN A 461 16.89 -11.33 -0.64
C ASN A 461 15.94 -11.12 -1.82
N LYS A 462 15.07 -10.12 -1.72
CA LYS A 462 14.31 -9.56 -2.84
C LYS A 462 14.39 -8.04 -2.77
N THR A 463 15.35 -7.46 -3.48
CA THR A 463 15.48 -6.00 -3.52
C THR A 463 14.20 -5.38 -4.07
N ASN A 464 13.65 -4.39 -3.37
CA ASN A 464 12.46 -3.67 -3.82
C ASN A 464 12.64 -3.07 -5.22
N GLY A 465 11.52 -2.80 -5.87
CA GLY A 465 11.46 -2.09 -7.14
C GLY A 465 10.26 -1.15 -7.21
N ILE A 466 10.18 -0.42 -8.32
CA ILE A 466 9.08 0.46 -8.68
C ILE A 466 8.55 0.08 -10.06
N THR A 467 7.31 0.45 -10.38
CA THR A 467 6.80 0.31 -11.75
C THR A 467 7.15 1.53 -12.58
N GLN A 468 7.81 1.32 -13.71
CA GLN A 468 8.14 2.37 -14.68
C GLN A 468 6.91 2.86 -15.46
N ARG A 469 5.80 2.10 -15.48
CA ARG A 469 4.54 2.52 -16.11
C ARG A 469 3.99 3.76 -15.40
N ARG A 470 3.98 3.75 -14.06
CA ARG A 470 3.53 4.91 -13.28
C ARG A 470 4.60 5.99 -13.16
N PHE A 471 5.81 5.62 -12.72
CA PHE A 471 6.80 6.61 -12.30
C PHE A 471 7.67 7.17 -13.43
N LEU A 472 7.47 6.73 -14.68
CA LEU A 472 8.10 7.31 -15.86
C LEU A 472 7.09 7.52 -17.00
N LEU A 473 6.45 6.45 -17.49
CA LEU A 473 5.52 6.56 -18.63
C LEU A 473 4.35 7.51 -18.36
N HIS A 474 3.71 7.41 -17.19
CA HIS A 474 2.66 8.33 -16.75
C HIS A 474 3.23 9.61 -16.11
N GLY A 475 4.13 9.46 -15.13
CA GLY A 475 4.57 10.57 -14.29
C GLY A 475 5.49 11.58 -14.98
N ASN A 476 6.16 11.20 -16.07
CA ASN A 476 7.06 12.06 -16.84
C ASN A 476 6.99 11.74 -18.34
N PRO A 477 5.85 12.06 -19.00
CA PRO A 477 5.58 11.65 -20.38
C PRO A 477 6.56 12.29 -21.37
N LEU A 478 7.08 13.49 -21.08
CA LEU A 478 8.13 14.13 -21.88
C LEU A 478 9.42 13.30 -21.90
N LEU A 479 9.89 12.86 -20.73
CA LEU A 479 11.06 11.98 -20.64
C LEU A 479 10.76 10.61 -21.24
N ALA A 480 9.59 10.04 -20.99
CA ALA A 480 9.21 8.74 -21.53
C ALA A 480 9.19 8.72 -23.08
N SER A 481 8.67 9.78 -23.71
CA SER A 481 8.72 9.95 -25.17
C SER A 481 10.17 10.03 -25.64
N TRP A 482 10.98 10.88 -25.02
CA TRP A 482 12.38 11.06 -25.39
C TRP A 482 13.19 9.76 -25.26
N VAL A 483 13.00 8.99 -24.17
CA VAL A 483 13.60 7.67 -24.01
C VAL A 483 13.15 6.73 -25.12
N THR A 484 11.85 6.70 -25.44
CA THR A 484 11.29 5.85 -26.50
C THR A 484 11.86 6.19 -27.88
N ASP A 485 12.04 7.47 -28.19
CA ASP A 485 12.64 7.93 -29.45
C ASP A 485 14.10 7.48 -29.62
N HIS A 486 14.84 7.36 -28.52
CA HIS A 486 16.26 6.98 -28.53
C HIS A 486 16.49 5.47 -28.44
N VAL A 487 15.69 4.74 -27.67
CA VAL A 487 15.95 3.32 -27.36
C VAL A 487 14.82 2.35 -27.70
N GLY A 488 13.69 2.84 -28.24
CA GLY A 488 12.47 2.08 -28.51
C GLY A 488 11.55 1.96 -27.29
N ASP A 489 10.35 1.36 -27.44
CA ASP A 489 9.34 1.24 -26.36
C ASP A 489 9.54 0.00 -25.46
N GLY A 490 10.54 -0.84 -25.74
CA GLY A 490 10.83 -2.07 -25.01
C GLY A 490 11.12 -1.86 -23.51
N TRP A 491 11.62 -0.68 -23.12
CA TRP A 491 11.92 -0.36 -21.72
C TRP A 491 10.69 -0.39 -20.79
N ILE A 492 9.48 -0.19 -21.35
CA ILE A 492 8.25 -0.08 -20.56
C ILE A 492 7.95 -1.40 -19.83
N THR A 493 8.35 -2.54 -20.39
CA THR A 493 8.25 -3.87 -19.75
C THR A 493 9.63 -4.49 -19.46
N ASN A 494 10.71 -4.01 -20.09
CA ASN A 494 12.08 -4.46 -19.89
C ASN A 494 13.01 -3.28 -19.53
N LEU A 495 12.90 -2.79 -18.29
CA LEU A 495 13.60 -1.57 -17.85
C LEU A 495 15.12 -1.52 -18.12
N PRO A 496 15.89 -2.64 -18.06
CA PRO A 496 17.31 -2.64 -18.44
C PRO A 496 17.62 -2.05 -19.82
N GLU A 497 16.67 -2.02 -20.75
CA GLU A 497 16.90 -1.41 -22.07
C GLU A 497 17.20 0.09 -22.02
N ILE A 498 16.85 0.79 -20.93
CA ILE A 498 17.25 2.18 -20.69
C ILE A 498 18.78 2.36 -20.68
N GLU A 499 19.56 1.31 -20.39
CA GLU A 499 21.03 1.36 -20.43
C GLU A 499 21.58 1.82 -21.79
N LYS A 500 20.85 1.60 -22.89
CA LYS A 500 21.20 2.09 -24.22
C LYS A 500 21.31 3.63 -24.28
N LEU A 501 20.67 4.36 -23.36
CA LEU A 501 20.82 5.83 -23.25
C LEU A 501 22.24 6.25 -22.88
N ALA A 502 23.06 5.37 -22.32
CA ALA A 502 24.45 5.67 -21.98
C ALA A 502 25.26 6.14 -23.20
N LEU A 503 24.87 5.73 -24.41
CA LEU A 503 25.48 6.17 -25.67
C LEU A 503 25.30 7.69 -25.93
N TYR A 504 24.28 8.30 -25.32
CA TYR A 504 23.95 9.71 -25.48
C TYR A 504 24.40 10.56 -24.29
N ALA A 505 25.05 9.97 -23.27
CA ALA A 505 25.41 10.66 -22.04
C ALA A 505 26.32 11.87 -22.27
N ASP A 506 27.21 11.80 -23.26
CA ASP A 506 28.14 12.88 -23.64
C ASP A 506 27.69 13.67 -24.89
N ASP A 507 26.56 13.30 -25.51
CA ASP A 507 26.03 14.00 -26.67
C ASP A 507 25.41 15.34 -26.27
N LYS A 508 25.92 16.45 -26.84
CA LYS A 508 25.52 17.80 -26.43
C LYS A 508 24.07 18.13 -26.76
N LYS A 509 23.51 17.54 -27.83
CA LYS A 509 22.12 17.76 -28.21
C LYS A 509 21.20 17.02 -27.26
N ALA A 510 21.48 15.74 -26.98
CA ALA A 510 20.78 14.92 -26.00
C ALA A 510 20.81 15.56 -24.60
N GLN A 511 21.97 16.04 -24.14
CA GLN A 511 22.08 16.78 -22.88
C GLN A 511 21.17 18.02 -22.85
N ALA A 512 21.14 18.80 -23.93
CA ALA A 512 20.29 20.00 -24.01
C ALA A 512 18.79 19.66 -24.03
N GLU A 513 18.38 18.63 -24.77
CA GLU A 513 17.00 18.14 -24.82
C GLU A 513 16.55 17.64 -23.45
N PHE A 514 17.37 16.82 -22.79
CA PHE A 514 17.12 16.30 -21.45
C PHE A 514 16.96 17.43 -20.42
N MET A 515 17.86 18.42 -20.44
CA MET A 515 17.77 19.58 -19.55
C MET A 515 16.53 20.44 -19.82
N ASN A 516 16.10 20.57 -21.08
CA ASN A 516 14.84 21.25 -21.40
C ASN A 516 13.63 20.47 -20.86
N ILE A 517 13.61 19.14 -20.96
CA ILE A 517 12.56 18.29 -20.36
C ILE A 517 12.49 18.53 -18.84
N LYS A 518 13.64 18.49 -18.16
CA LYS A 518 13.72 18.80 -16.71
C LYS A 518 13.17 20.18 -16.40
N TYR A 519 13.55 21.20 -17.19
CA TYR A 519 13.04 22.56 -17.02
C TYR A 519 11.52 22.66 -17.18
N GLN A 520 10.92 22.01 -18.19
CA GLN A 520 9.46 21.99 -18.36
C GLN A 520 8.75 21.34 -17.18
N ASN A 521 9.31 20.25 -16.64
CA ASN A 521 8.78 19.61 -15.43
C ASN A 521 8.88 20.53 -14.21
N LYS A 522 9.96 21.30 -14.08
CA LYS A 522 10.13 22.31 -13.02
C LYS A 522 9.15 23.46 -13.14
N VAL A 523 8.86 23.93 -14.34
CA VAL A 523 7.82 24.94 -14.60
C VAL A 523 6.45 24.41 -14.15
N ARG A 524 6.12 23.16 -14.48
CA ARG A 524 4.88 22.52 -14.03
C ARG A 524 4.79 22.44 -12.51
N LEU A 525 5.86 22.00 -11.83
CA LEU A 525 5.89 21.92 -10.37
C LEU A 525 5.84 23.31 -9.72
N ALA A 526 6.50 24.32 -10.30
CA ALA A 526 6.46 25.69 -9.81
C ALA A 526 5.04 26.27 -9.87
N LYS A 527 4.29 25.99 -10.96
CA LYS A 527 2.87 26.36 -11.06
C LYS A 527 2.03 25.69 -9.97
N TYR A 528 2.25 24.40 -9.74
CA TYR A 528 1.56 23.67 -8.67
C TYR A 528 1.85 24.26 -7.28
N ILE A 529 3.12 24.54 -6.98
CA ILE A 529 3.54 25.16 -5.72
C ILE A 529 2.90 26.55 -5.56
N LEU A 530 2.85 27.36 -6.61
CA LEU A 530 2.19 28.66 -6.55
C LEU A 530 0.70 28.52 -6.23
N GLU A 531 0.00 27.62 -6.93
CA GLU A 531 -1.45 27.40 -6.75
C GLU A 531 -1.81 26.84 -5.36
N HIS A 532 -0.99 25.95 -4.79
CA HIS A 532 -1.34 25.21 -3.58
C HIS A 532 -0.63 25.70 -2.32
N ASN A 533 0.52 26.35 -2.44
CA ASN A 533 1.30 26.85 -1.32
C ASN A 533 1.44 28.38 -1.33
N GLY A 534 1.10 29.06 -2.42
CA GLY A 534 1.24 30.51 -2.53
C GLY A 534 2.70 31.00 -2.59
N VAL A 535 3.65 30.10 -2.87
CA VAL A 535 5.09 30.44 -2.93
C VAL A 535 5.54 30.48 -4.39
N GLU A 536 6.06 31.61 -4.83
CA GLU A 536 6.72 31.71 -6.13
C GLU A 536 8.15 31.15 -6.03
N VAL A 537 8.45 30.17 -6.88
CA VAL A 537 9.77 29.51 -6.97
C VAL A 537 10.32 29.62 -8.38
N ASP A 538 11.63 29.84 -8.51
CA ASP A 538 12.30 29.96 -9.80
C ASP A 538 12.63 28.57 -10.38
N PRO A 539 12.05 28.17 -11.54
CA PRO A 539 12.37 26.90 -12.19
C PRO A 539 13.83 26.77 -12.67
N ARG A 540 14.60 27.86 -12.68
CA ARG A 540 16.06 27.84 -12.97
C ARG A 540 16.91 27.57 -11.73
N SER A 541 16.36 27.73 -10.53
CA SER A 541 17.03 27.34 -9.28
C SER A 541 17.16 25.82 -9.16
N ILE A 542 18.13 25.31 -8.41
CA ILE A 542 18.25 23.87 -8.11
C ILE A 542 17.06 23.44 -7.25
N PHE A 543 16.26 22.48 -7.72
CA PHE A 543 15.18 21.86 -6.94
C PHE A 543 15.76 20.73 -6.09
N ASP A 544 15.95 21.02 -4.80
CA ASP A 544 16.45 20.09 -3.80
C ASP A 544 15.29 19.51 -2.98
N VAL A 545 15.07 18.21 -3.09
CA VAL A 545 13.81 17.59 -2.70
C VAL A 545 13.99 16.49 -1.66
N GLN A 546 13.26 16.64 -0.55
CA GLN A 546 13.13 15.61 0.48
C GLN A 546 11.66 15.25 0.75
N VAL A 547 11.12 14.33 -0.07
CA VAL A 547 9.76 13.80 0.12
C VAL A 547 9.75 12.34 0.61
N LYS A 548 9.13 12.13 1.77
CA LYS A 548 8.97 10.84 2.45
C LYS A 548 8.22 11.08 3.77
N ARG A 549 7.70 10.00 4.39
CA ARG A 549 7.14 10.07 5.75
C ARG A 549 8.09 10.82 6.69
N LEU A 550 7.55 11.65 7.57
CA LEU A 550 8.36 12.39 8.50
C LEU A 550 8.77 11.53 9.70
N HIS A 551 10.07 11.39 9.94
CA HIS A 551 10.59 10.55 11.02
C HIS A 551 12.01 10.98 11.41
N GLU A 552 12.36 10.89 12.70
CA GLU A 552 13.70 11.23 13.21
C GLU A 552 14.84 10.56 12.44
N TYR A 553 14.77 9.24 12.15
CA TYR A 553 15.84 8.55 11.41
C TYR A 553 15.97 8.94 9.93
N LYS A 554 14.94 9.58 9.35
CA LYS A 554 14.96 10.09 7.97
C LYS A 554 15.57 11.49 7.88
N ARG A 555 15.86 12.09 9.04
CA ARG A 555 16.68 13.30 9.23
C ARG A 555 16.22 14.52 8.41
N GLN A 556 14.91 14.74 8.25
CA GLN A 556 14.41 16.05 7.79
C GLN A 556 14.91 17.20 8.69
N LEU A 557 15.13 16.90 9.98
CA LEU A 557 15.75 17.83 10.92
C LEU A 557 17.20 18.21 10.51
N LEU A 558 17.98 17.26 9.99
CA LEU A 558 19.34 17.58 9.51
C LEU A 558 19.28 18.52 8.30
N ASN A 559 18.35 18.26 7.38
CA ASN A 559 18.19 19.09 6.19
C ASN A 559 17.78 20.52 6.55
N ILE A 560 16.77 20.71 7.41
CA ILE A 560 16.36 22.07 7.79
C ILE A 560 17.45 22.83 8.57
N LEU A 561 18.28 22.14 9.36
CA LEU A 561 19.44 22.76 9.99
C LEU A 561 20.50 23.21 8.98
N HIS A 562 20.74 22.42 7.93
CA HIS A 562 21.61 22.81 6.81
C HIS A 562 21.06 24.04 6.07
N ILE A 563 19.75 24.09 5.83
CA ILE A 563 19.10 25.26 5.20
C ILE A 563 19.26 26.52 6.06
N MET A 564 19.08 26.40 7.38
CA MET A 564 19.31 27.52 8.30
C MET A 564 20.76 28.00 8.29
N TYR A 565 21.73 27.09 8.19
CA TYR A 565 23.13 27.44 8.02
C TYR A 565 23.36 28.22 6.71
N LEU A 566 22.88 27.71 5.56
CA LEU A 566 23.01 28.41 4.27
C LEU A 566 22.38 29.80 4.28
N TYR A 567 21.22 29.94 4.91
CA TYR A 567 20.55 31.23 5.06
C TYR A 567 21.43 32.21 5.85
N ASN A 568 22.02 31.79 6.97
CA ASN A 568 22.90 32.65 7.76
C ASN A 568 24.14 33.08 6.97
N GLU A 569 24.79 32.18 6.23
CA GLU A 569 25.95 32.52 5.40
C GLU A 569 25.60 33.56 4.34
N ILE A 570 24.45 33.40 3.65
CA ILE A 570 23.98 34.38 2.65
C ILE A 570 23.65 35.73 3.30
N LYS A 571 23.16 35.73 4.54
CA LYS A 571 22.84 36.96 5.28
C LYS A 571 24.07 37.71 5.74
N GLU A 572 25.10 36.99 6.18
CA GLU A 572 26.38 37.56 6.59
C GLU A 572 27.22 38.02 5.38
N HIS A 573 27.08 37.32 4.25
CA HIS A 573 27.80 37.59 3.00
C HIS A 573 26.86 37.68 1.78
N PRO A 574 26.03 38.74 1.66
CA PRO A 574 25.08 38.86 0.54
C PRO A 574 25.73 38.85 -0.84
N GLU A 575 27.00 39.25 -0.94
CA GLU A 575 27.83 39.25 -2.14
C GLU A 575 28.28 37.86 -2.59
N MET A 576 28.19 36.84 -1.72
CA MET A 576 28.71 35.51 -2.02
C MET A 576 28.04 34.93 -3.26
N ASP A 577 28.85 34.30 -4.12
CA ASP A 577 28.32 33.56 -5.24
C ASP A 577 27.53 32.35 -4.72
N PHE A 578 26.30 32.20 -5.20
CA PHE A 578 25.39 31.16 -4.74
C PHE A 578 24.46 30.79 -5.87
N TYR A 579 24.50 29.53 -6.30
CA TYR A 579 23.52 29.00 -7.24
C TYR A 579 22.15 28.95 -6.57
N PRO A 580 21.14 29.68 -7.08
CA PRO A 580 19.83 29.73 -6.45
C PRO A 580 19.28 28.33 -6.19
N ARG A 581 18.66 28.13 -5.03
CA ARG A 581 18.19 26.81 -4.60
C ARG A 581 16.80 26.88 -3.98
N THR A 582 15.92 25.99 -4.42
CA THR A 582 14.58 25.79 -3.86
C THR A 582 14.54 24.44 -3.15
N PHE A 583 14.43 24.48 -1.82
CA PHE A 583 14.29 23.29 -0.99
C PHE A 583 12.81 22.91 -0.87
N ILE A 584 12.47 21.68 -1.24
CA ILE A 584 11.08 21.19 -1.28
C ILE A 584 10.95 19.99 -0.35
N PHE A 585 10.11 20.15 0.67
CA PHE A 585 9.70 19.09 1.58
C PHE A 585 8.29 18.61 1.24
N GLY A 586 8.01 17.35 1.53
CA GLY A 586 6.69 16.76 1.40
C GLY A 586 6.59 15.53 2.28
N ALA A 587 5.85 15.63 3.38
CA ALA A 587 5.87 14.60 4.41
C ALA A 587 4.62 14.65 5.30
N LYS A 588 4.12 13.47 5.69
CA LYS A 588 3.12 13.33 6.76
C LYS A 588 3.79 12.79 8.03
N ALA A 589 3.46 13.37 9.18
CA ALA A 589 3.81 12.83 10.50
C ALA A 589 2.66 11.99 11.06
N ALA A 590 2.93 10.88 11.77
CA ALA A 590 1.87 10.18 12.47
C ALA A 590 1.24 11.08 13.54
N ALA A 591 -0.08 11.01 13.74
CA ALA A 591 -0.82 11.94 14.61
C ALA A 591 -0.29 11.98 16.05
N GLY A 592 0.10 10.82 16.60
CA GLY A 592 0.70 10.71 17.94
C GLY A 592 2.18 11.10 18.03
N TYR A 593 2.86 11.37 16.92
CA TYR A 593 4.31 11.58 16.87
C TYR A 593 4.67 13.06 17.03
N ARG A 594 4.69 13.52 18.29
CA ARG A 594 4.94 14.92 18.65
C ARG A 594 6.20 15.51 18.02
N ARG A 595 7.36 14.84 18.12
CA ARG A 595 8.63 15.35 17.57
C ARG A 595 8.57 15.53 16.05
N ALA A 596 7.96 14.57 15.34
CA ALA A 596 7.75 14.69 13.91
C ALA A 596 6.88 15.93 13.58
N LYS A 597 5.74 16.10 14.25
CA LYS A 597 4.89 17.30 14.02
C LYS A 597 5.62 18.61 14.31
N LEU A 598 6.48 18.66 15.33
CA LEU A 598 7.30 19.84 15.62
C LEU A 598 8.34 20.12 14.54
N THR A 599 8.95 19.09 13.94
CA THR A 599 9.86 19.28 12.80
C THR A 599 9.13 19.84 11.57
N ILE A 600 7.87 19.44 11.32
CA ILE A 600 7.04 20.08 10.26
C ILE A 600 6.86 21.58 10.56
N LYS A 601 6.49 21.91 11.80
CA LYS A 601 6.33 23.31 12.23
C LYS A 601 7.62 24.11 12.10
N LEU A 602 8.76 23.52 12.45
CA LEU A 602 10.06 24.14 12.26
C LEU A 602 10.32 24.47 10.78
N ILE A 603 10.09 23.51 9.88
CA ILE A 603 10.31 23.71 8.44
C ILE A 603 9.44 24.86 7.92
N ASN A 604 8.14 24.87 8.25
CA ASN A 604 7.23 25.93 7.83
C ASN A 604 7.65 27.31 8.38
N ASN A 605 8.00 27.41 9.67
CA ASN A 605 8.44 28.67 10.26
C ASN A 605 9.72 29.21 9.61
N VAL A 606 10.69 28.33 9.35
CA VAL A 606 11.94 28.71 8.68
C VAL A 606 11.65 29.14 7.24
N ALA A 607 10.74 28.44 6.54
CA ALA A 607 10.29 28.82 5.21
C ALA A 607 9.64 30.20 5.19
N ASP A 608 8.77 30.51 6.15
CA ASP A 608 8.11 31.82 6.25
C ASP A 608 9.14 32.96 6.40
N VAL A 609 10.21 32.76 7.17
CA VAL A 609 11.27 33.76 7.31
C VAL A 609 12.07 33.90 6.01
N ILE A 610 12.58 32.78 5.49
CA ILE A 610 13.47 32.78 4.31
C ILE A 610 12.74 33.33 3.08
N ASN A 611 11.51 32.89 2.83
CA ASN A 611 10.79 33.24 1.61
C ASN A 611 10.41 34.71 1.54
N ASN A 612 10.30 35.40 2.69
CA ASN A 612 9.94 36.81 2.81
C ASN A 612 11.14 37.73 3.06
N ASP A 613 12.37 37.21 3.10
CA ASP A 613 13.57 38.03 3.28
C ASP A 613 14.08 38.59 1.95
N ALA A 614 13.85 39.88 1.72
CA ALA A 614 14.32 40.56 0.51
C ALA A 614 15.86 40.65 0.41
N SER A 615 16.58 40.59 1.53
CA SER A 615 18.04 40.81 1.54
C SER A 615 18.84 39.65 0.94
N ILE A 616 18.25 38.46 0.83
CA ILE A 616 18.88 37.30 0.19
C ILE A 616 18.65 37.28 -1.33
N ASN A 617 17.96 38.28 -1.91
CA ASN A 617 17.73 38.44 -3.35
C ASN A 617 17.21 37.16 -4.06
N GLY A 618 16.34 36.40 -3.40
CA GLY A 618 15.75 35.18 -3.96
C GLY A 618 16.73 34.01 -4.14
N LYS A 619 17.94 34.07 -3.59
CA LYS A 619 18.95 32.99 -3.68
C LYS A 619 18.46 31.67 -3.05
N LEU A 620 17.57 31.75 -2.07
CA LEU A 620 17.09 30.60 -1.31
C LEU A 620 15.57 30.66 -1.16
N LYS A 621 14.90 29.53 -1.43
CA LYS A 621 13.47 29.33 -1.16
C LYS A 621 13.28 28.00 -0.44
N VAL A 622 12.27 27.92 0.41
CA VAL A 622 11.88 26.71 1.12
C VAL A 622 10.38 26.51 1.00
N VAL A 623 9.94 25.32 0.60
CA VAL A 623 8.53 24.99 0.41
C VAL A 623 8.23 23.68 1.12
N PHE A 624 7.11 23.64 1.85
CA PHE A 624 6.54 22.40 2.36
C PHE A 624 5.26 22.08 1.57
N ILE A 625 5.33 21.14 0.64
CA ILE A 625 4.16 20.69 -0.12
C ILE A 625 3.23 19.93 0.83
N GLU A 626 2.02 20.47 0.96
CA GLU A 626 0.96 19.89 1.77
C GLU A 626 0.46 18.57 1.18
N ASN A 627 0.07 17.64 2.05
CA ASN A 627 -0.62 16.40 1.68
C ASN A 627 0.12 15.56 0.63
N TYR A 628 1.41 15.32 0.86
CA TYR A 628 2.22 14.41 0.02
C TYR A 628 1.51 13.05 -0.19
N ARG A 629 1.27 12.71 -1.45
CA ARG A 629 0.49 11.55 -1.92
C ARG A 629 1.01 11.09 -3.30
N VAL A 630 0.42 10.09 -3.92
CA VAL A 630 0.94 9.55 -5.20
C VAL A 630 0.85 10.61 -6.29
N SER A 631 -0.29 11.26 -6.43
CA SER A 631 -0.56 12.20 -7.54
C SER A 631 0.42 13.38 -7.59
N ASN A 632 0.74 14.01 -6.45
CA ASN A 632 1.75 15.08 -6.45
C ASN A 632 3.19 14.56 -6.46
N ALA A 633 3.44 13.34 -5.96
CA ALA A 633 4.77 12.74 -6.00
C ALA A 633 5.27 12.53 -7.44
N GLU A 634 4.40 12.20 -8.39
CA GLU A 634 4.77 12.02 -9.80
C GLU A 634 5.41 13.29 -10.37
N TRP A 635 4.84 14.46 -10.12
CA TRP A 635 5.40 15.75 -10.56
C TRP A 635 6.69 16.10 -9.82
N ILE A 636 6.73 15.82 -8.51
CA ILE A 636 7.91 16.07 -7.69
C ILE A 636 9.10 15.26 -8.21
N PHE A 637 8.95 13.96 -8.48
CA PHE A 637 10.05 13.14 -9.00
C PHE A 637 10.53 13.63 -10.37
N ALA A 638 9.62 13.98 -11.29
CA ALA A 638 9.96 14.45 -12.62
C ALA A 638 10.76 15.76 -12.62
N ALA A 639 10.46 16.66 -11.68
CA ALA A 639 11.02 18.02 -11.61
C ALA A 639 12.29 18.16 -10.74
N SER A 640 12.70 17.12 -10.02
CA SER A 640 13.78 17.26 -9.03
C SER A 640 15.17 17.20 -9.65
N ASP A 641 16.09 18.02 -9.13
CA ASP A 641 17.51 17.99 -9.50
C ASP A 641 18.35 17.25 -8.44
N VAL A 642 18.00 17.40 -7.17
CA VAL A 642 18.68 16.73 -6.04
C VAL A 642 17.65 15.97 -5.20
N SER A 643 17.99 14.72 -4.84
CA SER A 643 17.16 13.85 -4.02
C SER A 643 17.81 13.55 -2.68
N GLU A 644 17.19 14.01 -1.60
CA GLU A 644 17.73 13.86 -0.25
C GLU A 644 17.42 12.46 0.34
N GLN A 645 18.41 11.57 0.29
CA GLN A 645 18.35 10.20 0.83
C GLN A 645 19.21 10.04 2.10
N ILE A 646 19.08 11.01 2.99
CA ILE A 646 19.92 11.17 4.18
C ILE A 646 19.39 10.42 5.41
N SER A 647 18.89 9.20 5.30
CA SER A 647 18.55 8.44 6.52
C SER A 647 19.82 8.10 7.32
N THR A 648 19.71 7.89 8.63
CA THR A 648 20.83 7.34 9.43
C THR A 648 21.21 5.97 8.85
N ALA A 649 22.50 5.73 8.63
CA ALA A 649 22.99 4.46 8.10
C ALA A 649 22.45 3.29 8.96
N SER A 650 22.06 2.19 8.31
CA SER A 650 21.37 1.02 8.90
C SER A 650 19.90 1.20 9.35
N LYS A 651 19.30 2.39 9.23
CA LYS A 651 17.89 2.60 9.63
C LYS A 651 16.89 2.61 8.49
N GLU A 652 17.34 2.78 7.24
CA GLU A 652 16.48 2.57 6.06
C GLU A 652 16.70 1.17 5.50
N ALA A 653 15.64 0.36 5.42
CA ALA A 653 15.72 -1.00 4.90
C ALA A 653 16.03 -1.05 3.39
N SER A 654 15.51 -0.09 2.62
CA SER A 654 15.64 -0.08 1.17
C SER A 654 15.42 1.34 0.63
N GLY A 655 14.21 1.86 0.81
CA GLY A 655 13.75 3.09 0.16
C GLY A 655 13.37 2.82 -1.30
N THR A 656 12.18 3.29 -1.70
CA THR A 656 11.73 3.25 -3.11
C THR A 656 11.57 4.64 -3.70
N GLY A 657 11.62 5.70 -2.89
CA GLY A 657 11.63 7.08 -3.39
C GLY A 657 12.91 7.38 -4.17
N ASN A 658 14.07 6.97 -3.64
CA ASN A 658 15.37 7.03 -4.31
C ASN A 658 15.35 6.46 -5.74
N MET A 659 14.72 5.30 -5.96
CA MET A 659 14.60 4.66 -7.27
C MET A 659 13.78 5.50 -8.24
N LYS A 660 12.73 6.20 -7.75
CA LYS A 660 11.87 7.06 -8.59
C LYS A 660 12.59 8.33 -9.01
N PHE A 661 13.34 8.93 -8.10
CA PHE A 661 14.22 10.04 -8.42
C PHE A 661 15.25 9.61 -9.47
N MET A 662 16.01 8.54 -9.19
CA MET A 662 17.02 8.02 -10.12
C MET A 662 16.47 7.74 -11.52
N LEU A 663 15.24 7.20 -11.64
CA LEU A 663 14.60 6.93 -12.92
C LEU A 663 14.24 8.21 -13.71
N ASN A 664 14.09 9.35 -13.04
CA ASN A 664 13.66 10.62 -13.61
C ASN A 664 14.80 11.62 -13.84
N GLY A 665 16.05 11.18 -13.71
CA GLY A 665 17.22 12.07 -13.73
C GLY A 665 17.36 12.85 -12.45
#